data_AF-A0A3A0G2Q8-F1
#
_entry.id   AF-A0A3A0G2Q8-F1
#
_cell.length_a   1.000
_cell.length_b   1.000
_cell.length_c   1.000
_cell.angle_alpha   90.00
_cell.angle_beta   90.00
_cell.angle_gamma   90.00
#
_symmetry.space_group_name_H-M   'P 1'
#
loop_
_entity.id
_entity.type
_entity.pdbx_description
1 polymer ?
#
loop_
_entity_poly.entity_id
_entity_poly.type
_entity_poly.pdbx_seq_one_letter_code
_entity_poly.pdbx_strand_id
1 'polypeptide(L)'
;MATGAALLVVLACGAEEQVPAAPPPPATPAQTVAASPPPTIDRFTDLLRLGEHGQAVVSGGRARSDVWDLGGHYRPVLAQPPGSVRLGPIPAGEQCRVEFGVGLQGDLASGAVRVRMRVEQPPAADGRPLFEVELAQAPGGGWLDRSEPLAVDPGSEFSVLLEVEALRGAAASVGWSAPHVICRVPRAPSQRLAKPHVILISLDTLRADHLGVYGYGRDTSPVLDAFAADAWVFDRAFSPASWTLPSHASLFTAVAPSVHGAGHASPFAPLPADGVRTLAESLRDGGYWTIAFTAGGIMSRRNGLHRGFQWWTERTRANFASTLPGVFDAIGTAPTRPIFLVLHTYDVHGPYAYLPGIEAIEVPPRAGHAPVATASRCDAPACGDAEQEWRRIRSYHYHAYQRFERFDGIDDVVDAYDRGIRFVDAQLAVLFDRLRDVGVFDDAMIVITSDHGESIYERGLYVGHSYTLHDEEVRVPLVVRLPGGERGRSDALVELTDVAPWILDVAGLPRPESFHGFSPLARARGDAPPRRIAEGEAAHTGQRYARSRDWKAIAAGAAPMKSLAPAEFGTRSRKGDQLYDLVRDPGERTALPLDDSAPVEADAVRSAARGSPQPGLANGEPEPQLDPTQEQQLRELGYLR
;
A
#
# COMPACT_ATOMS: atom_id res chain seq x y z
N MET A 1 2.99 67.43 -2.05
CA MET A 1 1.90 68.43 -1.85
C MET A 1 0.63 67.76 -2.39
N ALA A 2 -0.15 67.07 -1.55
CA ALA A 2 -1.44 67.52 -1.01
C ALA A 2 -2.33 68.09 -2.14
N THR A 3 -3.44 67.47 -2.53
CA THR A 3 -4.73 67.29 -1.83
C THR A 3 -5.63 66.45 -2.78
N GLY A 4 -6.72 65.79 -2.41
CA GLY A 4 -7.64 65.93 -1.29
C GLY A 4 -8.80 64.95 -1.45
N ALA A 5 -9.63 64.90 -0.41
CA ALA A 5 -10.61 63.88 -0.10
C ALA A 5 -12.02 64.16 -0.64
N ALA A 6 -12.87 63.13 -0.42
CA ALA A 6 -14.26 63.20 0.04
C ALA A 6 -15.38 62.89 -0.96
N LEU A 7 -16.13 61.89 -0.53
CA LEU A 7 -17.39 61.31 -0.99
C LEU A 7 -18.56 62.26 -0.65
N LEU A 8 -19.57 62.41 -1.52
CA LEU A 8 -20.97 62.57 -1.08
C LEU A 8 -21.99 62.27 -2.22
N VAL A 9 -23.05 61.59 -1.83
CA VAL A 9 -24.21 61.13 -2.61
C VAL A 9 -25.28 62.23 -2.66
N VAL A 10 -26.00 62.38 -3.80
CA VAL A 10 -27.36 62.95 -3.86
C VAL A 10 -28.20 62.22 -4.93
N LEU A 11 -29.46 61.96 -4.57
CA LEU A 11 -30.53 61.20 -5.23
C LEU A 11 -31.46 62.05 -6.13
N ALA A 12 -32.14 61.34 -7.04
CA ALA A 12 -33.52 61.51 -7.56
C ALA A 12 -33.84 62.58 -8.62
N CYS A 13 -34.48 62.21 -9.75
CA CYS A 13 -35.95 62.02 -9.92
C CYS A 13 -36.41 62.12 -11.41
N GLY A 14 -37.46 61.37 -11.80
CA GLY A 14 -38.37 61.65 -12.94
C GLY A 14 -38.51 60.56 -14.01
N ALA A 15 -39.45 59.61 -13.86
CA ALA A 15 -40.80 59.53 -14.50
C ALA A 15 -40.78 58.82 -15.88
N GLU A 16 -41.21 57.55 -15.96
CA GLU A 16 -42.58 57.06 -16.35
C GLU A 16 -42.93 57.37 -17.83
N GLU A 17 -43.52 56.51 -18.66
CA GLU A 17 -43.81 55.08 -18.69
C GLU A 17 -44.30 54.82 -20.14
N GLN A 18 -43.69 53.91 -20.89
CA GLN A 18 -44.24 53.42 -22.16
C GLN A 18 -43.99 51.91 -22.25
N VAL A 19 -45.06 51.14 -22.07
CA VAL A 19 -45.10 49.71 -22.38
C VAL A 19 -45.19 49.53 -23.89
N PRO A 20 -44.28 48.77 -24.49
CA PRO A 20 -44.75 47.75 -25.43
C PRO A 20 -44.00 46.41 -25.30
N ALA A 21 -44.79 45.35 -25.47
CA ALA A 21 -44.45 44.00 -25.92
C ALA A 21 -43.37 43.21 -25.15
N ALA A 22 -43.81 42.08 -24.56
CA ALA A 22 -42.95 41.09 -23.94
C ALA A 22 -41.83 40.61 -24.90
N PRO A 23 -40.56 40.62 -24.46
CA PRO A 23 -39.48 40.00 -25.23
C PRO A 23 -39.62 38.46 -25.19
N PRO A 24 -39.16 37.76 -26.25
CA PRO A 24 -39.13 36.31 -26.27
C PRO A 24 -38.27 35.77 -25.11
N PRO A 25 -38.55 34.54 -24.62
CA PRO A 25 -37.80 33.97 -23.52
C PRO A 25 -36.29 33.91 -23.85
N PRO A 26 -35.42 34.13 -22.85
CA PRO A 26 -33.98 34.11 -23.07
C PRO A 26 -33.56 32.76 -23.66
N ALA A 27 -32.71 32.81 -24.68
CA ALA A 27 -32.07 31.65 -25.24
C ALA A 27 -31.44 30.84 -24.09
N THR A 28 -31.81 29.56 -24.03
CA THR A 28 -31.26 28.61 -23.08
C THR A 28 -29.72 28.68 -23.16
N PRO A 29 -29.00 28.93 -22.06
CA PRO A 29 -27.55 28.88 -22.10
C PRO A 29 -27.15 27.49 -22.60
N ALA A 30 -26.29 27.46 -23.62
CA ALA A 30 -25.72 26.23 -24.15
C ALA A 30 -25.25 25.39 -22.97
N GLN A 31 -25.85 24.21 -22.81
CA GLN A 31 -25.40 23.23 -21.84
C GLN A 31 -23.94 22.93 -22.15
N THR A 32 -23.04 23.49 -21.35
CA THR A 32 -21.72 22.90 -21.15
C THR A 32 -21.99 21.49 -20.67
N VAL A 33 -21.74 20.51 -21.53
CA VAL A 33 -21.75 19.10 -21.18
C VAL A 33 -20.71 18.94 -20.08
N ALA A 34 -21.16 18.92 -18.84
CA ALA A 34 -20.36 18.49 -17.72
C ALA A 34 -19.93 17.06 -18.04
N ALA A 35 -18.61 16.80 -18.04
CA ALA A 35 -18.10 15.45 -18.14
C ALA A 35 -18.74 14.61 -17.03
N SER A 36 -19.46 13.55 -17.42
CA SER A 36 -20.05 12.61 -16.48
C SER A 36 -18.95 12.06 -15.55
N PRO A 37 -19.21 11.88 -14.25
CA PRO A 37 -18.30 11.14 -13.39
C PRO A 37 -18.15 9.70 -13.91
N PRO A 38 -16.94 9.09 -13.85
CA PRO A 38 -16.75 7.72 -14.30
C PRO A 38 -17.59 6.74 -13.44
N PRO A 39 -18.04 5.62 -14.02
CA PRO A 39 -18.98 4.71 -13.36
C PRO A 39 -18.37 4.05 -12.12
N THR A 40 -19.17 3.98 -11.06
CA THR A 40 -18.93 3.16 -9.86
C THR A 40 -19.22 1.68 -10.20
N ILE A 41 -18.22 0.80 -10.04
CA ILE A 41 -18.40 -0.65 -10.17
C ILE A 41 -18.64 -1.21 -8.77
N ASP A 42 -19.87 -1.66 -8.53
CA ASP A 42 -20.32 -2.13 -7.24
C ASP A 42 -21.00 -3.50 -7.42
N ARG A 43 -20.21 -4.59 -7.28
CA ARG A 43 -20.62 -5.94 -6.81
C ARG A 43 -19.56 -7.02 -7.05
N PHE A 44 -19.51 -7.93 -6.08
CA PHE A 44 -18.61 -9.09 -5.94
C PHE A 44 -18.81 -10.23 -6.98
N THR A 45 -19.35 -9.92 -8.17
CA THR A 45 -19.55 -10.88 -9.28
C THR A 45 -19.08 -10.36 -10.65
N ASP A 46 -18.46 -9.19 -10.72
CA ASP A 46 -18.00 -8.59 -11.99
C ASP A 46 -16.48 -8.72 -12.20
N LEU A 47 -15.94 -9.92 -12.02
CA LEU A 47 -14.50 -10.17 -12.15
C LEU A 47 -13.90 -9.75 -13.53
N LEU A 48 -14.71 -9.39 -14.55
CA LEU A 48 -14.25 -9.04 -15.90
C LEU A 48 -15.11 -8.00 -16.68
N ARG A 49 -15.85 -7.09 -16.04
CA ARG A 49 -16.63 -6.01 -16.73
C ARG A 49 -16.76 -4.81 -15.77
N LEU A 50 -16.48 -3.53 -16.02
CA LEU A 50 -16.30 -2.65 -17.20
C LEU A 50 -15.52 -1.40 -16.71
N GLY A 51 -14.64 -0.78 -17.49
CA GLY A 51 -15.00 0.52 -18.08
C GLY A 51 -13.77 1.42 -18.34
N GLU A 52 -13.57 1.74 -19.63
CA GLU A 52 -12.69 2.74 -20.24
C GLU A 52 -11.17 2.59 -20.00
N HIS A 53 -10.52 1.99 -21.02
CA HIS A 53 -9.08 1.71 -21.22
C HIS A 53 -8.59 0.34 -20.70
N GLY A 54 -8.54 -0.63 -21.63
CA GLY A 54 -7.82 -1.92 -21.51
C GLY A 54 -8.50 -3.01 -20.66
N GLN A 55 -9.35 -3.86 -21.26
CA GLN A 55 -9.99 -4.98 -20.56
C GLN A 55 -9.17 -6.27 -20.62
N ALA A 56 -9.20 -7.05 -19.53
CA ALA A 56 -9.10 -8.50 -19.58
C ALA A 56 -10.53 -9.07 -19.60
N VAL A 57 -10.92 -9.92 -20.55
CA VAL A 57 -12.22 -10.64 -20.53
C VAL A 57 -11.96 -12.14 -20.65
N VAL A 58 -12.34 -12.91 -19.61
CA VAL A 58 -12.37 -14.39 -19.63
C VAL A 58 -13.76 -14.85 -20.06
N SER A 59 -13.81 -15.70 -21.08
CA SER A 59 -15.02 -16.42 -21.48
C SER A 59 -14.78 -17.93 -21.47
N GLY A 60 -15.66 -18.67 -20.78
CA GLY A 60 -15.62 -20.13 -20.64
C GLY A 60 -14.88 -20.60 -19.38
N GLY A 61 -15.62 -21.13 -18.40
CA GLY A 61 -15.10 -21.66 -17.13
C GLY A 61 -15.09 -20.65 -15.97
N ARG A 62 -15.28 -21.12 -14.73
CA ARG A 62 -15.15 -20.28 -13.52
C ARG A 62 -13.70 -19.81 -13.44
N ALA A 63 -13.44 -18.51 -13.63
CA ALA A 63 -12.18 -17.91 -13.21
C ALA A 63 -12.07 -18.05 -11.69
N ARG A 64 -11.28 -19.02 -11.22
CA ARG A 64 -10.77 -19.01 -9.86
C ARG A 64 -9.44 -18.27 -9.90
N SER A 65 -9.28 -17.26 -9.07
CA SER A 65 -7.97 -16.68 -8.77
C SER A 65 -7.19 -17.69 -7.93
N ASP A 66 -6.70 -18.75 -8.55
CA ASP A 66 -5.80 -19.70 -7.91
C ASP A 66 -4.36 -19.20 -8.15
N VAL A 67 -3.58 -18.99 -7.10
CA VAL A 67 -2.12 -18.76 -7.24
C VAL A 67 -1.47 -20.13 -7.35
N TRP A 68 -0.69 -20.34 -8.41
CA TRP A 68 0.06 -21.59 -8.59
C TRP A 68 1.50 -21.41 -8.15
N ASP A 69 2.00 -22.38 -7.38
CA ASP A 69 3.42 -22.59 -7.13
C ASP A 69 3.94 -23.64 -8.12
N LEU A 70 4.88 -23.23 -8.96
CA LEU A 70 5.62 -24.15 -9.82
C LEU A 70 7.11 -23.84 -9.67
N GLY A 71 7.76 -24.57 -8.76
CA GLY A 71 9.20 -24.45 -8.49
C GLY A 71 9.61 -23.19 -7.72
N GLY A 72 8.78 -22.72 -6.77
CA GLY A 72 9.06 -21.54 -5.94
C GLY A 72 8.70 -20.20 -6.58
N HIS A 73 7.94 -20.24 -7.68
CA HIS A 73 7.49 -19.07 -8.44
C HIS A 73 5.96 -18.96 -8.36
N TYR A 74 5.47 -18.00 -7.58
CA TYR A 74 4.05 -17.79 -7.30
C TYR A 74 3.40 -16.86 -8.31
N ARG A 75 2.43 -17.35 -9.09
CA ARG A 75 1.68 -16.48 -10.03
C ARG A 75 0.18 -16.74 -10.01
N PRO A 76 -0.66 -15.70 -10.07
CA PRO A 76 -2.10 -15.85 -10.27
C PRO A 76 -2.39 -16.52 -11.62
N VAL A 77 -3.34 -17.45 -11.63
CA VAL A 77 -3.83 -18.08 -12.86
C VAL A 77 -5.10 -17.40 -13.35
N LEU A 78 -5.10 -16.93 -14.60
CA LEU A 78 -6.23 -16.24 -15.20
C LEU A 78 -7.25 -17.15 -15.91
N ALA A 79 -6.83 -18.28 -16.47
CA ALA A 79 -7.73 -19.23 -17.12
C ALA A 79 -7.13 -20.65 -17.17
N GLN A 80 -8.01 -21.66 -17.08
CA GLN A 80 -7.70 -23.09 -17.22
C GLN A 80 -8.36 -23.68 -18.48
N PRO A 81 -7.83 -24.77 -19.08
CA PRO A 81 -8.44 -25.38 -20.26
C PRO A 81 -9.81 -26.00 -19.97
N PRO A 82 -10.80 -25.84 -20.88
CA PRO A 82 -10.81 -24.91 -22.00
C PRO A 82 -11.11 -23.47 -21.52
N GLY A 83 -10.31 -22.48 -21.93
CA GLY A 83 -10.47 -21.10 -21.48
C GLY A 83 -9.73 -20.07 -22.35
N SER A 84 -10.14 -18.81 -22.29
CA SER A 84 -9.54 -17.71 -23.06
C SER A 84 -9.39 -16.43 -22.24
N VAL A 85 -8.40 -15.60 -22.56
CA VAL A 85 -8.15 -14.28 -21.95
C VAL A 85 -7.95 -13.27 -23.09
N ARG A 86 -8.78 -12.23 -23.14
CA ARG A 86 -8.61 -11.13 -24.10
C ARG A 86 -8.04 -9.90 -23.42
N LEU A 87 -6.88 -9.40 -23.85
CA LEU A 87 -6.24 -8.16 -23.42
C LEU A 87 -6.48 -7.04 -24.44
N GLY A 88 -6.96 -5.88 -24.00
CA GLY A 88 -7.04 -4.66 -24.80
C GLY A 88 -8.42 -4.00 -24.83
N PRO A 89 -8.60 -2.93 -25.62
CA PRO A 89 -7.69 -2.38 -26.62
C PRO A 89 -6.39 -1.80 -26.02
N ILE A 90 -5.27 -1.95 -26.73
CA ILE A 90 -3.92 -1.49 -26.36
C ILE A 90 -3.40 -0.55 -27.46
N PRO A 91 -2.96 0.67 -27.13
CA PRO A 91 -2.23 1.54 -28.06
C PRO A 91 -0.86 0.96 -28.40
N ALA A 92 -0.55 0.81 -29.68
CA ALA A 92 0.73 0.30 -30.16
C ALA A 92 1.84 1.32 -30.00
N GLY A 93 2.89 0.93 -29.28
CA GLY A 93 4.20 1.60 -29.28
C GLY A 93 5.18 0.94 -30.26
N GLU A 94 6.47 1.19 -30.08
CA GLU A 94 7.53 0.48 -30.80
C GLU A 94 7.87 -0.85 -30.11
N GLN A 95 8.41 -1.82 -30.85
CA GLN A 95 8.97 -3.05 -30.29
C GLN A 95 8.02 -3.76 -29.31
N CYS A 96 6.72 -3.80 -29.61
CA CYS A 96 5.75 -4.44 -28.75
C CYS A 96 6.04 -5.94 -28.62
N ARG A 97 5.86 -6.48 -27.42
CA ARG A 97 5.91 -7.90 -27.10
C ARG A 97 4.83 -8.24 -26.10
N VAL A 98 4.37 -9.47 -26.11
CA VAL A 98 3.49 -10.02 -25.09
C VAL A 98 4.27 -11.01 -24.25
N GLU A 99 4.23 -10.78 -22.95
CA GLU A 99 4.86 -11.62 -21.95
C GLU A 99 3.80 -12.37 -21.18
N PHE A 100 3.98 -13.67 -21.08
CA PHE A 100 3.06 -14.54 -20.36
C PHE A 100 3.80 -15.78 -19.87
N GLY A 101 3.38 -16.27 -18.72
CA GLY A 101 3.76 -17.57 -18.20
C GLY A 101 2.68 -18.58 -18.50
N VAL A 102 3.09 -19.77 -18.92
CA VAL A 102 2.21 -20.94 -18.96
C VAL A 102 2.65 -21.89 -17.86
N GLY A 103 1.78 -22.09 -16.87
CA GLY A 103 1.97 -23.04 -15.80
C GLY A 103 1.39 -24.39 -16.19
N LEU A 104 2.09 -25.47 -15.81
CA LEU A 104 1.63 -26.85 -15.94
C LEU A 104 1.67 -27.53 -14.57
N GLN A 105 0.51 -27.96 -14.06
CA GLN A 105 0.38 -28.64 -12.77
C GLN A 105 -0.26 -30.03 -12.97
N GLY A 106 0.42 -31.10 -12.52
CA GLY A 106 -0.07 -32.49 -12.61
C GLY A 106 0.84 -33.43 -13.43
N ASP A 107 0.45 -34.71 -13.51
CA ASP A 107 1.22 -35.75 -14.20
C ASP A 107 1.06 -35.67 -15.74
N LEU A 108 2.10 -35.15 -16.40
CA LEU A 108 2.19 -35.00 -17.86
C LEU A 108 2.38 -36.33 -18.61
N ALA A 109 2.47 -37.47 -17.92
CA ALA A 109 2.56 -38.79 -18.56
C ALA A 109 1.34 -39.15 -19.43
N SER A 110 0.24 -38.37 -19.36
CA SER A 110 -1.05 -38.67 -20.00
C SER A 110 -1.48 -37.74 -21.16
N GLY A 111 -0.81 -36.63 -21.45
CA GLY A 111 -1.21 -35.81 -22.62
C GLY A 111 -0.50 -34.46 -22.78
N ALA A 112 -0.40 -34.01 -24.04
CA ALA A 112 0.09 -32.68 -24.44
C ALA A 112 -0.99 -31.61 -24.23
N VAL A 113 -0.62 -30.33 -24.18
CA VAL A 113 -1.59 -29.21 -24.15
C VAL A 113 -1.26 -28.20 -25.24
N ARG A 114 -2.30 -27.69 -25.90
CA ARG A 114 -2.16 -26.71 -26.97
C ARG A 114 -2.51 -25.32 -26.48
N VAL A 115 -1.59 -24.41 -26.71
CA VAL A 115 -1.67 -23.03 -26.25
C VAL A 115 -1.64 -22.13 -27.48
N ARG A 116 -2.73 -21.40 -27.70
CA ARG A 116 -2.87 -20.47 -28.84
C ARG A 116 -2.86 -19.04 -28.36
N MET A 117 -2.23 -18.18 -29.16
CA MET A 117 -2.30 -16.74 -28.99
C MET A 117 -2.62 -16.07 -30.32
N ARG A 118 -3.64 -15.22 -30.31
CA ARG A 118 -4.08 -14.43 -31.46
C ARG A 118 -3.95 -12.96 -31.11
N VAL A 119 -3.46 -12.13 -32.02
CA VAL A 119 -3.62 -10.66 -31.90
C VAL A 119 -4.66 -10.25 -32.91
N GLU A 120 -5.58 -9.41 -32.48
CA GLU A 120 -6.67 -8.87 -33.27
C GLU A 120 -6.44 -7.37 -33.47
N GLN A 121 -6.37 -6.93 -34.71
CA GLN A 121 -6.21 -5.52 -35.10
C GLN A 121 -7.50 -5.02 -35.79
N PRO A 122 -8.09 -3.88 -35.37
CA PRO A 122 -9.14 -3.21 -36.14
C PRO A 122 -8.57 -2.62 -37.45
N PRO A 123 -9.32 -2.60 -38.57
CA PRO A 123 -10.69 -3.10 -38.74
C PRO A 123 -10.77 -4.56 -39.20
N ALA A 124 -9.65 -5.25 -39.42
CA ALA A 124 -9.60 -6.60 -39.96
C ALA A 124 -9.18 -7.63 -38.90
N ALA A 125 -10.17 -8.16 -38.18
CA ALA A 125 -10.05 -9.44 -37.50
C ALA A 125 -10.12 -10.56 -38.55
N ASP A 126 -9.03 -10.80 -39.29
CA ASP A 126 -8.99 -11.91 -40.26
C ASP A 126 -8.91 -13.29 -39.57
N GLY A 127 -8.84 -13.31 -38.23
CA GLY A 127 -8.91 -14.50 -37.39
C GLY A 127 -7.65 -15.37 -37.44
N ARG A 128 -6.56 -14.93 -38.09
CA ARG A 128 -5.34 -15.73 -38.17
C ARG A 128 -4.57 -15.69 -36.84
N PRO A 129 -4.18 -16.86 -36.27
CA PRO A 129 -3.29 -16.88 -35.12
C PRO A 129 -1.91 -16.36 -35.52
N LEU A 130 -1.44 -15.32 -34.84
CA LEU A 130 -0.06 -14.83 -34.99
C LEU A 130 0.96 -15.78 -34.36
N PHE A 131 0.51 -16.59 -33.41
CA PHE A 131 1.35 -17.55 -32.71
C PHE A 131 0.52 -18.76 -32.22
N GLU A 132 0.95 -19.95 -32.58
CA GLU A 132 0.39 -21.20 -32.07
C GLU A 132 1.55 -22.06 -31.57
N VAL A 133 1.49 -22.48 -30.30
CA VAL A 133 2.52 -23.33 -29.71
C VAL A 133 1.89 -24.57 -29.08
N GLU A 134 2.44 -25.72 -29.43
CA GLU A 134 2.12 -26.97 -28.74
C GLU A 134 3.16 -27.16 -27.64
N LEU A 135 2.69 -27.17 -26.38
CA LEU A 135 3.55 -27.42 -25.24
C LEU A 135 3.55 -28.92 -24.96
N ALA A 136 4.57 -29.59 -25.47
CA ALA A 136 4.86 -30.98 -25.17
C ALA A 136 6.04 -31.04 -24.18
N GLN A 137 5.72 -31.21 -22.90
CA GLN A 137 6.64 -31.49 -21.78
C GLN A 137 7.48 -30.31 -21.26
N ALA A 138 7.23 -29.93 -19.99
CA ALA A 138 8.26 -29.41 -19.11
C ALA A 138 8.53 -30.48 -18.04
N PRO A 139 9.74 -31.07 -17.95
CA PRO A 139 10.06 -31.97 -16.85
C PRO A 139 9.96 -31.20 -15.52
N GLY A 140 9.09 -31.66 -14.60
CA GLY A 140 9.13 -31.23 -13.20
C GLY A 140 8.08 -30.22 -12.72
N GLY A 141 7.16 -29.74 -13.57
CA GLY A 141 6.20 -28.70 -13.16
C GLY A 141 6.90 -27.35 -12.98
N GLY A 142 6.63 -26.41 -13.89
CA GLY A 142 7.35 -25.14 -13.95
C GLY A 142 6.55 -24.11 -14.74
N TRP A 143 6.82 -22.83 -14.48
CA TRP A 143 6.36 -21.76 -15.35
C TRP A 143 7.21 -21.74 -16.61
N LEU A 144 6.56 -21.88 -17.76
CA LEU A 144 7.19 -21.58 -19.04
C LEU A 144 6.88 -20.13 -19.41
N ASP A 145 7.84 -19.26 -19.17
CA ASP A 145 7.74 -17.86 -19.57
C ASP A 145 8.05 -17.70 -21.05
N ARG A 146 7.17 -16.96 -21.72
CA ARG A 146 7.27 -16.61 -23.13
C ARG A 146 7.21 -15.11 -23.25
N SER A 147 8.08 -14.58 -24.09
CA SER A 147 8.08 -13.19 -24.53
C SER A 147 8.03 -13.23 -26.05
N GLU A 148 6.84 -13.00 -26.61
CA GLU A 148 6.61 -13.12 -28.04
C GLU A 148 6.46 -11.72 -28.64
N PRO A 149 7.23 -11.36 -29.68
CA PRO A 149 7.11 -10.06 -30.32
C PRO A 149 5.73 -9.92 -30.98
N LEU A 150 5.13 -8.73 -30.84
CA LEU A 150 3.88 -8.36 -31.48
C LEU A 150 4.17 -7.47 -32.67
N ALA A 151 3.86 -7.97 -33.87
CA ALA A 151 3.88 -7.16 -35.09
C ALA A 151 2.61 -6.28 -35.12
N VAL A 152 2.72 -5.08 -34.54
CA VAL A 152 1.66 -4.08 -34.51
C VAL A 152 2.16 -2.76 -35.10
N ASP A 153 1.29 -2.08 -35.86
CA ASP A 153 1.62 -0.81 -36.46
C ASP A 153 1.72 0.26 -35.36
N PRO A 154 2.83 1.01 -35.24
CA PRO A 154 2.95 2.06 -34.23
C PRO A 154 1.79 3.07 -34.33
N GLY A 155 1.15 3.36 -33.20
CA GLY A 155 0.00 4.26 -33.12
C GLY A 155 -1.37 3.64 -33.44
N SER A 156 -1.45 2.36 -33.82
CA SER A 156 -2.74 1.64 -33.94
C SER A 156 -3.26 1.16 -32.58
N GLU A 157 -4.54 0.78 -32.50
CA GLU A 157 -5.05 0.00 -31.37
C GLU A 157 -5.11 -1.49 -31.74
N PHE A 158 -4.89 -2.38 -30.77
CA PHE A 158 -5.04 -3.82 -30.98
C PHE A 158 -5.52 -4.53 -29.71
N SER A 159 -5.95 -5.77 -29.83
CA SER A 159 -6.24 -6.65 -28.69
C SER A 159 -5.49 -7.97 -28.84
N VAL A 160 -5.13 -8.63 -27.73
CA VAL A 160 -4.53 -9.96 -27.72
C VAL A 160 -5.51 -10.95 -27.12
N LEU A 161 -5.90 -11.98 -27.86
CA LEU A 161 -6.69 -13.10 -27.37
C LEU A 161 -5.78 -14.31 -27.14
N LEU A 162 -5.65 -14.72 -25.89
CA LEU A 162 -4.99 -15.97 -25.49
C LEU A 162 -6.04 -17.07 -25.33
N GLU A 163 -5.81 -18.25 -25.88
CA GLU A 163 -6.71 -19.41 -25.83
C GLU A 163 -5.94 -20.65 -25.37
N VAL A 164 -6.44 -21.37 -24.36
CA VAL A 164 -5.88 -22.66 -23.93
C VAL A 164 -6.86 -23.79 -24.19
N GLU A 165 -6.40 -24.81 -24.91
CA GLU A 165 -7.17 -25.98 -25.29
C GLU A 165 -6.50 -27.25 -24.74
N ALA A 166 -7.26 -28.10 -24.04
CA ALA A 166 -6.78 -29.43 -23.66
C ALA A 166 -6.66 -30.32 -24.92
N LEU A 167 -5.49 -30.94 -25.13
CA LEU A 167 -5.40 -32.06 -26.08
C LEU A 167 -5.77 -33.35 -25.32
N ARG A 168 -6.38 -34.32 -26.02
CA ARG A 168 -6.98 -35.52 -25.42
C ARG A 168 -6.05 -36.21 -24.41
N GLY A 169 -6.60 -36.63 -23.26
CA GLY A 169 -5.94 -37.51 -22.30
C GLY A 169 -5.24 -36.82 -21.12
N ALA A 170 -5.09 -35.50 -21.12
CA ALA A 170 -4.38 -34.79 -20.05
C ALA A 170 -5.16 -34.81 -18.72
N ALA A 171 -4.57 -35.40 -17.68
CA ALA A 171 -4.96 -35.20 -16.27
C ALA A 171 -4.27 -33.96 -15.64
N ALA A 172 -3.61 -33.13 -16.45
CA ALA A 172 -2.88 -31.94 -16.02
C ALA A 172 -3.76 -30.67 -16.09
N SER A 173 -3.62 -29.80 -15.10
CA SER A 173 -4.14 -28.44 -15.15
C SER A 173 -3.12 -27.54 -15.84
N VAL A 174 -3.58 -26.71 -16.78
CA VAL A 174 -2.77 -25.66 -17.42
C VAL A 174 -3.33 -24.30 -17.07
N GLY A 175 -2.47 -23.35 -16.75
CA GLY A 175 -2.87 -22.04 -16.24
C GLY A 175 -2.05 -20.95 -16.90
N TRP A 176 -2.71 -19.86 -17.29
CA TRP A 176 -2.01 -18.65 -17.72
C TRP A 176 -1.65 -17.82 -16.50
N SER A 177 -0.36 -17.46 -16.35
CA SER A 177 -0.04 -16.30 -15.53
C SER A 177 -0.71 -15.07 -16.16
N ALA A 178 -0.88 -13.99 -15.40
CA ALA A 178 -1.34 -12.74 -15.97
C ALA A 178 -0.51 -12.41 -17.24
N PRO A 179 -1.10 -12.40 -18.45
CA PRO A 179 -0.41 -12.06 -19.67
C PRO A 179 -0.38 -10.53 -19.79
N HIS A 180 0.72 -10.00 -20.30
CA HIS A 180 0.97 -8.57 -20.35
C HIS A 180 1.52 -8.17 -21.70
N VAL A 181 1.07 -7.04 -22.19
CA VAL A 181 1.61 -6.46 -23.41
C VAL A 181 2.52 -5.31 -23.03
N ILE A 182 3.77 -5.41 -23.46
CA ILE A 182 4.80 -4.40 -23.25
C ILE A 182 5.08 -3.78 -24.61
N CYS A 183 4.79 -2.50 -24.74
CA CYS A 183 5.20 -1.71 -25.89
C CYS A 183 6.24 -0.71 -25.42
N ARG A 184 7.36 -0.61 -26.15
CA ARG A 184 8.32 0.45 -25.91
C ARG A 184 7.69 1.74 -26.39
N VAL A 185 7.40 2.64 -25.46
CA VAL A 185 7.11 4.03 -25.82
C VAL A 185 8.47 4.67 -26.12
N PRO A 186 8.73 5.16 -27.35
CA PRO A 186 9.97 5.86 -27.62
C PRO A 186 10.05 7.10 -26.72
N ARG A 187 10.77 6.96 -25.60
CA ARG A 187 11.27 8.08 -24.84
C ARG A 187 12.52 8.57 -25.56
N ALA A 188 12.64 9.89 -25.72
CA ALA A 188 13.90 10.50 -26.10
C ALA A 188 15.01 9.93 -25.18
N PRO A 189 16.22 9.63 -25.69
CA PRO A 189 17.32 9.14 -24.86
C PRO A 189 17.42 10.00 -23.61
N SER A 190 17.58 9.36 -22.44
CA SER A 190 17.50 9.96 -21.12
C SER A 190 18.39 11.20 -20.99
N GLN A 191 17.86 12.35 -21.40
CA GLN A 191 18.19 13.57 -20.72
C GLN A 191 17.68 13.33 -19.31
N ARG A 192 18.59 13.21 -18.33
CA ARG A 192 18.23 13.21 -16.92
C ARG A 192 17.10 14.20 -16.75
N LEU A 193 15.92 13.71 -16.35
CA LEU A 193 14.82 14.62 -16.08
C LEU A 193 15.34 15.63 -15.06
N ALA A 194 14.99 16.91 -15.25
CA ALA A 194 15.34 17.94 -14.29
C ALA A 194 14.81 17.60 -12.87
N LYS A 195 13.81 16.71 -12.79
CA LYS A 195 13.20 16.18 -11.56
C LYS A 195 13.06 14.65 -11.66
N PRO A 196 13.51 13.87 -10.67
CA PRO A 196 13.42 12.42 -10.71
C PRO A 196 11.98 11.91 -10.60
N HIS A 197 11.73 10.69 -11.07
CA HIS A 197 10.51 9.96 -10.72
C HIS A 197 10.50 9.64 -9.22
N VAL A 198 9.32 9.46 -8.63
CA VAL A 198 9.15 9.07 -7.23
C VAL A 198 8.15 7.93 -7.15
N ILE A 199 8.54 6.82 -6.55
CA ILE A 199 7.70 5.64 -6.34
C ILE A 199 7.71 5.34 -4.84
N LEU A 200 6.55 5.43 -4.21
CA LEU A 200 6.33 5.14 -2.81
C LEU A 200 5.51 3.85 -2.70
N ILE A 201 6.14 2.80 -2.18
CA ILE A 201 5.53 1.48 -1.98
C ILE A 201 5.28 1.34 -0.47
N SER A 202 4.01 1.34 -0.08
CA SER A 202 3.54 1.14 1.29
C SER A 202 2.97 -0.27 1.43
N LEU A 203 3.65 -1.12 2.19
CA LEU A 203 3.26 -2.50 2.43
C LEU A 203 2.60 -2.56 3.80
N ASP A 204 1.27 -2.64 3.83
CA ASP A 204 0.46 -2.46 5.03
C ASP A 204 0.82 -3.51 6.09
N THR A 205 1.05 -3.07 7.34
CA THR A 205 1.48 -3.89 8.51
C THR A 205 2.85 -4.59 8.43
N LEU A 206 3.65 -4.35 7.38
CA LEU A 206 4.94 -5.00 7.22
C LEU A 206 5.94 -4.59 8.32
N ARG A 207 6.38 -5.57 9.11
CA ARG A 207 7.36 -5.38 10.17
C ARG A 207 8.78 -5.49 9.65
N ALA A 208 9.65 -4.62 10.17
CA ALA A 208 11.08 -4.66 9.82
C ALA A 208 11.76 -5.97 10.30
N ASP A 209 11.39 -6.49 11.46
CA ASP A 209 12.02 -7.68 12.07
C ASP A 209 11.64 -9.02 11.39
N HIS A 210 10.81 -8.98 10.34
CA HIS A 210 10.46 -10.11 9.48
C HIS A 210 11.13 -10.06 8.10
N LEU A 211 12.14 -9.20 7.91
CA LEU A 211 12.87 -9.03 6.66
C LEU A 211 14.36 -9.36 6.81
N GLY A 212 14.95 -10.00 5.80
CA GLY A 212 16.34 -10.47 5.86
C GLY A 212 17.36 -9.33 5.98
N VAL A 213 17.12 -8.20 5.32
CA VAL A 213 17.94 -6.97 5.39
C VAL A 213 18.06 -6.39 6.83
N TYR A 214 17.05 -6.66 7.68
CA TYR A 214 17.04 -6.30 9.10
C TYR A 214 17.44 -7.46 10.03
N GLY A 215 17.86 -8.59 9.47
CA GLY A 215 18.42 -9.73 10.21
C GLY A 215 17.42 -10.85 10.50
N TYR A 216 16.27 -10.89 9.84
CA TYR A 216 15.34 -12.01 10.00
C TYR A 216 15.95 -13.30 9.47
N GLY A 217 15.82 -14.38 10.25
CA GLY A 217 16.48 -15.67 9.96
C GLY A 217 15.82 -16.51 8.88
N ARG A 218 14.65 -16.09 8.37
CA ARG A 218 13.90 -16.79 7.31
C ARG A 218 13.99 -15.98 6.02
N ASP A 219 14.10 -16.68 4.90
CA ASP A 219 14.20 -16.09 3.55
C ASP A 219 12.82 -15.63 3.02
N THR A 220 12.23 -14.64 3.70
CA THR A 220 10.90 -14.10 3.37
C THR A 220 10.95 -13.03 2.29
N SER A 221 12.10 -12.38 2.09
CA SER A 221 12.23 -11.13 1.33
C SER A 221 13.49 -11.02 0.45
N PRO A 222 13.88 -12.07 -0.30
CA PRO A 222 15.13 -12.07 -1.06
C PRO A 222 15.23 -10.96 -2.11
N VAL A 223 14.12 -10.54 -2.73
CA VAL A 223 14.12 -9.47 -3.74
C VAL A 223 14.35 -8.12 -3.08
N LEU A 224 13.68 -7.85 -1.96
CA LEU A 224 13.86 -6.63 -1.17
C LEU A 224 15.28 -6.57 -0.59
N ASP A 225 15.83 -7.69 -0.15
CA ASP A 225 17.20 -7.79 0.35
C ASP A 225 18.22 -7.46 -0.74
N ALA A 226 18.01 -7.98 -1.95
CA ALA A 226 18.84 -7.63 -3.11
C ALA A 226 18.68 -6.16 -3.51
N PHE A 227 17.45 -5.62 -3.49
CA PHE A 227 17.18 -4.21 -3.75
C PHE A 227 17.87 -3.29 -2.73
N ALA A 228 17.92 -3.70 -1.47
CA ALA A 228 18.54 -2.93 -0.39
C ALA A 228 20.06 -2.74 -0.59
N ALA A 229 20.72 -3.62 -1.34
CA ALA A 229 22.15 -3.49 -1.66
C ALA A 229 22.48 -2.23 -2.48
N ASP A 230 21.50 -1.69 -3.21
CA ASP A 230 21.61 -0.47 -4.02
C ASP A 230 20.82 0.72 -3.43
N ALA A 231 20.48 0.65 -2.14
CA ALA A 231 19.61 1.64 -1.48
C ALA A 231 20.19 2.14 -0.15
N TRP A 232 19.56 3.17 0.40
CA TRP A 232 19.67 3.51 1.82
C TRP A 232 18.76 2.61 2.65
N VAL A 233 19.30 2.01 3.70
CA VAL A 233 18.54 1.23 4.70
C VAL A 233 18.58 1.96 6.04
N PHE A 234 17.41 2.19 6.65
CA PHE A 234 17.31 2.84 7.96
C PHE A 234 16.91 1.85 9.05
N ASP A 235 17.82 1.59 10.00
CA ASP A 235 17.60 0.58 11.05
C ASP A 235 16.51 0.97 12.06
N ARG A 236 16.20 2.27 12.12
CA ARG A 236 15.37 2.90 13.16
C ARG A 236 14.37 3.89 12.56
N ALA A 237 13.49 3.38 11.71
CA ALA A 237 12.32 4.10 11.20
C ALA A 237 11.06 3.75 12.01
N PHE A 238 10.28 4.78 12.36
CA PHE A 238 9.10 4.63 13.20
C PHE A 238 7.86 5.31 12.63
N SER A 239 6.73 4.65 12.80
CA SER A 239 5.43 5.16 12.45
C SER A 239 4.90 6.12 13.52
N PRO A 240 4.28 7.24 13.12
CA PRO A 240 3.63 8.16 14.04
C PRO A 240 2.31 7.61 14.61
N ALA A 241 1.80 6.47 14.11
CA ALA A 241 0.60 5.82 14.64
C ALA A 241 0.63 4.30 14.38
N SER A 242 -0.11 3.53 15.18
CA SER A 242 -0.16 2.06 15.04
C SER A 242 -1.28 1.54 14.14
N TRP A 243 -1.83 2.37 13.25
CA TRP A 243 -2.88 1.95 12.31
C TRP A 243 -2.96 2.82 11.05
N THR A 244 -3.62 2.28 10.02
CA THR A 244 -3.48 2.71 8.63
C THR A 244 -3.81 4.17 8.37
N LEU A 245 -4.95 4.67 8.87
CA LEU A 245 -5.44 6.01 8.50
C LEU A 245 -4.51 7.14 8.96
N PRO A 246 -4.24 7.33 10.26
CA PRO A 246 -3.39 8.41 10.71
C PRO A 246 -1.93 8.21 10.32
N SER A 247 -1.45 6.97 10.17
CA SER A 247 -0.10 6.74 9.68
C SER A 247 0.08 7.26 8.25
N HIS A 248 -0.80 6.86 7.32
CA HIS A 248 -0.75 7.36 5.95
C HIS A 248 -1.05 8.85 5.84
N ALA A 249 -1.97 9.38 6.65
CA ALA A 249 -2.21 10.82 6.71
C ALA A 249 -0.95 11.57 7.17
N SER A 250 -0.24 11.09 8.18
CA SER A 250 1.03 11.66 8.63
C SER A 250 2.14 11.52 7.58
N LEU A 251 2.22 10.39 6.89
CA LEU A 251 3.14 10.15 5.78
C LEU A 251 2.92 11.16 4.63
N PHE A 252 1.66 11.49 4.32
CA PHE A 252 1.33 12.42 3.24
C PHE A 252 1.34 13.88 3.65
N THR A 253 1.20 14.22 4.93
CA THR A 253 1.12 15.61 5.41
C THR A 253 2.34 16.08 6.18
N ALA A 254 3.25 15.15 6.52
CA ALA A 254 4.47 15.41 7.29
C ALA A 254 4.22 16.02 8.69
N VAL A 255 3.04 15.77 9.26
CA VAL A 255 2.66 16.22 10.61
C VAL A 255 2.11 15.07 11.43
N ALA A 256 2.04 15.24 12.76
CA ALA A 256 1.54 14.23 13.68
C ALA A 256 0.01 14.02 13.58
N PRO A 257 -0.52 12.88 14.07
CA PRO A 257 -1.96 12.59 14.06
C PRO A 257 -2.85 13.67 14.66
N SER A 258 -2.47 14.20 15.82
CA SER A 258 -3.16 15.32 16.47
C SER A 258 -3.22 16.61 15.65
N VAL A 259 -2.32 16.81 14.69
CA VAL A 259 -2.28 18.01 13.84
C VAL A 259 -3.21 17.86 12.64
N HIS A 260 -3.18 16.72 11.95
CA HIS A 260 -3.97 16.51 10.74
C HIS A 260 -5.41 16.04 11.03
N GLY A 261 -5.71 15.50 12.21
CA GLY A 261 -7.06 15.16 12.65
C GLY A 261 -7.68 13.88 12.06
N ALA A 262 -7.13 13.33 10.97
CA ALA A 262 -7.56 12.02 10.44
C ALA A 262 -7.49 10.92 11.53
N GLY A 263 -8.59 10.20 11.71
CA GLY A 263 -8.73 9.16 12.74
C GLY A 263 -8.84 9.68 14.19
N HIS A 264 -8.88 11.00 14.40
CA HIS A 264 -8.82 11.61 15.74
C HIS A 264 -10.21 11.86 16.36
N ALA A 265 -11.18 12.36 15.58
CA ALA A 265 -12.56 12.56 16.05
C ALA A 265 -13.37 11.26 16.10
N SER A 266 -13.08 10.34 15.17
CA SER A 266 -13.58 8.97 15.15
C SER A 266 -12.62 8.07 14.34
N PRO A 267 -12.72 6.73 14.47
CA PRO A 267 -11.96 5.77 13.68
C PRO A 267 -12.05 5.92 12.16
N PHE A 268 -13.05 6.64 11.65
CA PHE A 268 -13.22 6.88 10.22
C PHE A 268 -13.29 8.37 9.89
N ALA A 269 -12.90 9.24 10.84
CA ALA A 269 -12.79 10.66 10.60
C ALA A 269 -11.74 10.91 9.50
N PRO A 270 -12.13 11.47 8.35
CA PRO A 270 -11.24 11.60 7.21
C PRO A 270 -10.15 12.63 7.47
N LEU A 271 -9.10 12.60 6.63
CA LEU A 271 -8.22 13.75 6.49
C LEU A 271 -9.04 14.95 5.98
N PRO A 272 -9.12 16.08 6.73
CA PRO A 272 -9.96 17.21 6.38
C PRO A 272 -9.61 17.80 5.01
N ALA A 273 -10.61 18.24 4.25
CA ALA A 273 -10.43 18.73 2.88
C ALA A 273 -9.72 20.10 2.83
N ASP A 274 -9.97 20.94 3.82
CA ASP A 274 -9.35 22.25 4.07
C ASP A 274 -8.20 22.18 5.09
N GLY A 275 -7.76 20.96 5.43
CA GLY A 275 -6.70 20.72 6.40
C GLY A 275 -5.29 20.92 5.84
N VAL A 276 -4.31 20.28 6.49
CA VAL A 276 -2.89 20.38 6.11
C VAL A 276 -2.69 19.94 4.65
N ARG A 277 -1.81 20.67 3.94
CA ARG A 277 -1.44 20.36 2.56
C ARG A 277 -0.82 18.96 2.46
N THR A 278 -1.01 18.27 1.35
CA THR A 278 -0.42 16.93 1.13
C THR A 278 0.84 16.98 0.25
N LEU A 279 1.64 15.93 0.33
CA LEU A 279 2.78 15.65 -0.54
C LEU A 279 2.33 15.58 -2.01
N ALA A 280 1.22 14.88 -2.28
CA ALA A 280 0.68 14.75 -3.62
C ALA A 280 0.25 16.10 -4.20
N GLU A 281 -0.41 16.96 -3.41
CA GLU A 281 -0.75 18.33 -3.82
C GLU A 281 0.51 19.14 -4.16
N SER A 282 1.57 18.99 -3.36
CA SER A 282 2.85 19.67 -3.56
C SER A 282 3.58 19.19 -4.82
N LEU A 283 3.59 17.87 -5.09
CA LEU A 283 4.20 17.29 -6.29
C LEU A 283 3.40 17.62 -7.55
N ARG A 284 2.06 17.56 -7.50
CA ARG A 284 1.18 17.92 -8.61
C ARG A 284 1.43 19.36 -9.06
N ASP A 285 1.45 20.29 -8.10
CA ASP A 285 1.71 21.71 -8.39
C ASP A 285 3.17 21.92 -8.86
N GLY A 286 4.08 21.02 -8.46
CA GLY A 286 5.43 20.90 -8.99
C GLY A 286 5.56 20.25 -10.39
N GLY A 287 4.44 19.90 -11.04
CA GLY A 287 4.38 19.36 -12.41
C GLY A 287 4.34 17.83 -12.52
N TYR A 288 4.39 17.10 -11.40
CA TYR A 288 4.35 15.64 -11.40
C TYR A 288 3.00 15.09 -11.83
N TRP A 289 3.02 13.99 -12.58
CA TRP A 289 1.86 13.13 -12.75
C TRP A 289 1.70 12.25 -11.51
N THR A 290 0.71 12.58 -10.68
CA THR A 290 0.47 11.94 -9.38
C THR A 290 -0.56 10.82 -9.52
N ILE A 291 -0.12 9.60 -9.25
CA ILE A 291 -0.85 8.35 -9.41
C ILE A 291 -0.89 7.61 -8.08
N ALA A 292 -2.04 7.02 -7.73
CA ALA A 292 -2.14 6.08 -6.63
C ALA A 292 -2.92 4.84 -7.04
N PHE A 293 -2.40 3.67 -6.67
CA PHE A 293 -3.13 2.41 -6.66
C PHE A 293 -3.18 1.88 -5.24
N THR A 294 -4.39 1.64 -4.77
CA THR A 294 -4.67 1.20 -3.40
C THR A 294 -5.63 0.01 -3.42
N ALA A 295 -5.59 -0.80 -2.38
CA ALA A 295 -6.53 -1.91 -2.19
C ALA A 295 -7.89 -1.45 -1.58
N GLY A 296 -8.14 -0.14 -1.50
CA GLY A 296 -9.36 0.44 -0.94
C GLY A 296 -9.42 0.40 0.59
N GLY A 297 -10.63 0.21 1.15
CA GLY A 297 -10.83 0.19 2.60
C GLY A 297 -10.45 1.52 3.26
N ILE A 298 -9.45 1.49 4.15
CA ILE A 298 -8.94 2.68 4.83
C ILE A 298 -8.18 3.61 3.86
N MET A 299 -7.42 3.05 2.93
CA MET A 299 -6.79 3.76 1.83
C MET A 299 -7.81 4.10 0.72
N SER A 300 -8.76 5.00 1.02
CA SER A 300 -9.84 5.35 0.09
C SER A 300 -10.07 6.85 -0.04
N ARG A 301 -10.77 7.26 -1.11
CA ARG A 301 -11.14 8.67 -1.35
C ARG A 301 -11.89 9.29 -0.19
N ARG A 302 -12.79 8.52 0.41
CA ARG A 302 -13.65 8.93 1.52
C ARG A 302 -12.86 9.38 2.74
N ASN A 303 -11.69 8.78 2.98
CA ASN A 303 -10.82 9.14 4.09
C ASN A 303 -9.90 10.33 3.78
N GLY A 304 -10.09 10.99 2.63
CA GLY A 304 -9.35 12.20 2.25
C GLY A 304 -7.92 11.95 1.74
N LEU A 305 -7.46 10.70 1.70
CA LEU A 305 -6.09 10.34 1.31
C LEU A 305 -5.80 10.52 -0.19
N HIS A 306 -6.85 10.65 -1.01
CA HIS A 306 -6.74 10.91 -2.45
C HIS A 306 -6.35 12.35 -2.82
N ARG A 307 -6.30 13.26 -1.84
CA ARG A 307 -6.01 14.68 -2.05
C ARG A 307 -4.67 14.88 -2.75
N GLY A 308 -4.72 15.52 -3.92
CA GLY A 308 -3.56 15.82 -4.75
C GLY A 308 -3.28 14.82 -5.88
N PHE A 309 -3.87 13.63 -5.85
CA PHE A 309 -3.72 12.65 -6.93
C PHE A 309 -4.59 13.00 -8.14
N GLN A 310 -4.03 12.78 -9.34
CA GLN A 310 -4.70 12.97 -10.62
C GLN A 310 -5.26 11.65 -11.15
N TRP A 311 -4.58 10.56 -10.85
CA TRP A 311 -5.07 9.21 -11.06
C TRP A 311 -5.15 8.49 -9.71
N TRP A 312 -6.33 7.94 -9.39
CA TRP A 312 -6.53 7.18 -8.15
C TRP A 312 -7.42 5.98 -8.43
N THR A 313 -6.85 4.80 -8.19
CA THR A 313 -7.53 3.52 -8.30
C THR A 313 -7.60 2.90 -6.91
N GLU A 314 -8.83 2.58 -6.48
CA GLU A 314 -9.11 1.83 -5.26
C GLU A 314 -9.86 0.56 -5.65
N ARG A 315 -9.22 -0.60 -5.49
CA ARG A 315 -9.82 -1.89 -5.85
C ARG A 315 -9.87 -2.81 -4.66
N THR A 316 -11.08 -3.05 -4.19
CA THR A 316 -11.36 -3.96 -3.09
C THR A 316 -10.89 -5.37 -3.42
N ARG A 317 -10.11 -5.96 -2.51
CA ARG A 317 -9.48 -7.30 -2.64
C ARG A 317 -8.51 -7.44 -3.82
N ALA A 318 -8.03 -6.34 -4.39
CA ALA A 318 -6.89 -6.42 -5.29
C ALA A 318 -5.63 -6.76 -4.48
N ASN A 319 -4.95 -7.82 -4.90
CA ASN A 319 -3.58 -8.08 -4.46
C ASN A 319 -2.58 -7.31 -5.34
N PHE A 320 -1.34 -7.21 -4.89
CA PHE A 320 -0.28 -6.45 -5.55
C PHE A 320 -0.14 -6.85 -7.04
N ALA A 321 -0.16 -8.16 -7.32
CA ALA A 321 -0.06 -8.70 -8.68
C ALA A 321 -1.17 -8.18 -9.62
N SER A 322 -2.42 -8.21 -9.15
CA SER A 322 -3.59 -7.76 -9.93
C SER A 322 -3.62 -6.26 -10.20
N THR A 323 -2.84 -5.49 -9.43
CA THR A 323 -2.74 -4.03 -9.52
C THR A 323 -1.71 -3.59 -10.56
N LEU A 324 -0.63 -4.36 -10.75
CA LEU A 324 0.49 -3.99 -11.62
C LEU A 324 0.09 -3.59 -13.06
N PRO A 325 -0.84 -4.28 -13.77
CA PRO A 325 -1.23 -3.86 -15.12
C PRO A 325 -1.68 -2.40 -15.19
N GLY A 326 -2.60 -2.00 -14.31
CA GLY A 326 -3.14 -0.64 -14.29
C GLY A 326 -2.10 0.41 -13.95
N VAL A 327 -1.08 0.06 -13.15
CA VAL A 327 0.04 0.95 -12.84
C VAL A 327 0.75 1.39 -14.11
N PHE A 328 1.06 0.45 -15.01
CA PHE A 328 1.78 0.75 -16.24
C PHE A 328 0.89 1.45 -17.27
N ASP A 329 -0.41 1.15 -17.30
CA ASP A 329 -1.38 1.93 -18.09
C ASP A 329 -1.38 3.40 -17.65
N ALA A 330 -1.47 3.66 -16.33
CA ALA A 330 -1.47 5.01 -15.79
C ALA A 330 -0.15 5.74 -16.03
N ILE A 331 1.00 5.06 -15.93
CA ILE A 331 2.32 5.61 -16.29
C ILE A 331 2.36 6.03 -17.77
N GLY A 332 1.81 5.21 -18.66
CA GLY A 332 1.80 5.44 -20.11
C GLY A 332 0.99 6.66 -20.56
N THR A 333 0.05 7.15 -19.74
CA THR A 333 -0.81 8.30 -20.10
C THR A 333 -0.11 9.67 -20.05
N ALA A 334 1.05 9.77 -19.37
CA ALA A 334 1.77 11.03 -19.20
C ALA A 334 3.28 10.88 -19.39
N PRO A 335 3.76 10.41 -20.56
CA PRO A 335 5.15 9.95 -20.76
C PRO A 335 6.22 11.04 -20.61
N THR A 336 5.82 12.31 -20.72
CA THR A 336 6.69 13.49 -20.66
C THR A 336 6.81 14.12 -19.27
N ARG A 337 6.01 13.68 -18.29
CA ARG A 337 6.00 14.24 -16.93
C ARG A 337 6.79 13.35 -15.96
N PRO A 338 7.43 13.92 -14.92
CA PRO A 338 7.91 13.10 -13.81
C PRO A 338 6.70 12.49 -13.10
N ILE A 339 6.88 11.30 -12.55
CA ILE A 339 5.79 10.48 -11.99
C ILE A 339 5.94 10.47 -10.48
N PHE A 340 4.84 10.65 -9.77
CA PHE A 340 4.73 10.32 -8.36
C PHE A 340 3.72 9.19 -8.24
N LEU A 341 4.19 7.98 -7.95
CA LEU A 341 3.37 6.78 -7.83
C LEU A 341 3.31 6.36 -6.36
N VAL A 342 2.11 6.17 -5.83
CA VAL A 342 1.87 5.43 -4.60
C VAL A 342 1.29 4.06 -4.93
N LEU A 343 1.95 3.00 -4.42
CA LEU A 343 1.43 1.63 -4.42
C LEU A 343 1.18 1.21 -2.98
N HIS A 344 -0.05 0.84 -2.67
CA HIS A 344 -0.44 0.31 -1.37
C HIS A 344 -1.12 -1.05 -1.52
N THR A 345 -0.77 -2.01 -0.66
CA THR A 345 -1.42 -3.32 -0.60
C THR A 345 -1.61 -3.81 0.83
N TYR A 346 -2.69 -4.55 1.07
CA TYR A 346 -2.97 -5.29 2.31
C TYR A 346 -2.49 -6.75 2.27
N ASP A 347 -1.67 -7.15 1.29
CA ASP A 347 -1.25 -8.57 1.15
C ASP A 347 -0.45 -9.13 2.35
N VAL A 348 0.08 -8.25 3.20
CA VAL A 348 0.79 -8.59 4.45
C VAL A 348 -0.09 -8.37 5.69
N HIS A 349 -1.26 -7.74 5.54
CA HIS A 349 -2.19 -7.38 6.63
C HIS A 349 -3.19 -8.50 6.92
N GLY A 350 -3.57 -8.66 8.19
CA GLY A 350 -4.61 -9.61 8.61
C GLY A 350 -5.95 -9.35 7.92
N PRO A 351 -6.66 -10.37 7.42
CA PRO A 351 -6.71 -11.70 7.97
C PRO A 351 -5.95 -12.67 7.07
N TYR A 352 -4.93 -13.33 7.62
CA TYR A 352 -4.00 -14.15 6.83
C TYR A 352 -4.62 -15.40 6.19
N ALA A 353 -5.89 -15.69 6.52
CA ALA A 353 -6.67 -16.81 5.99
C ALA A 353 -7.46 -16.49 4.69
N TYR A 354 -7.36 -15.28 4.14
CA TYR A 354 -8.24 -14.79 3.07
C TYR A 354 -7.56 -14.41 1.75
N LEU A 355 -6.30 -14.77 1.54
CA LEU A 355 -5.63 -14.53 0.26
C LEU A 355 -5.52 -15.86 -0.50
N PRO A 356 -6.48 -16.18 -1.39
CA PRO A 356 -6.51 -17.45 -2.11
C PRO A 356 -5.16 -17.74 -2.78
N GLY A 357 -4.54 -18.86 -2.41
CA GLY A 357 -3.30 -19.33 -3.02
C GLY A 357 -2.03 -18.84 -2.32
N ILE A 358 -2.13 -17.99 -1.29
CA ILE A 358 -1.02 -17.74 -0.36
C ILE A 358 -0.70 -19.00 0.44
N GLU A 359 -1.67 -19.88 0.71
CA GLU A 359 -1.43 -21.16 1.39
C GLU A 359 -0.54 -22.13 0.58
N ALA A 360 -0.38 -21.89 -0.73
CA ALA A 360 0.55 -22.63 -1.57
C ALA A 360 1.98 -22.10 -1.48
N ILE A 361 2.20 -20.95 -0.84
CA ILE A 361 3.52 -20.29 -0.75
C ILE A 361 4.42 -21.00 0.24
N GLU A 362 5.40 -21.74 -0.23
CA GLU A 362 6.42 -22.35 0.63
C GLU A 362 7.07 -21.26 1.49
N VAL A 363 6.99 -21.46 2.80
CA VAL A 363 7.75 -20.66 3.75
C VAL A 363 9.02 -21.43 4.06
N PRO A 364 10.19 -20.79 3.99
CA PRO A 364 11.43 -21.42 4.42
C PRO A 364 11.25 -22.04 5.82
N PRO A 365 11.73 -23.29 6.02
CA PRO A 365 11.62 -23.96 7.29
C PRO A 365 12.32 -23.14 8.38
N ARG A 366 11.81 -23.23 9.60
CA ARG A 366 12.41 -22.60 10.78
C ARG A 366 13.73 -23.32 11.11
N ALA A 367 14.79 -23.06 10.36
CA ALA A 367 16.09 -23.70 10.55
C ALA A 367 16.75 -23.19 11.85
N GLY A 368 16.99 -24.06 12.81
CA GLY A 368 17.83 -23.79 14.00
C GLY A 368 17.31 -22.73 14.99
N HIS A 369 16.19 -22.08 14.67
CA HIS A 369 15.41 -21.32 15.62
C HIS A 369 14.58 -22.38 16.34
N ALA A 370 14.78 -22.55 17.65
CA ALA A 370 13.77 -23.20 18.47
C ALA A 370 12.40 -22.62 18.03
N PRO A 371 11.31 -23.43 17.95
CA PRO A 371 9.98 -22.83 17.86
C PRO A 371 10.02 -21.70 18.87
N VAL A 372 9.72 -20.46 18.43
CA VAL A 372 9.67 -19.34 19.35
C VAL A 372 8.52 -19.73 20.25
N ALA A 373 8.83 -20.49 21.29
CA ALA A 373 7.87 -21.30 21.98
C ALA A 373 6.81 -20.29 22.39
N THR A 374 5.55 -20.68 22.32
CA THR A 374 4.46 -19.93 22.95
C THR A 374 4.85 -19.45 24.36
N ALA A 375 5.77 -20.16 25.03
CA ALA A 375 6.43 -19.77 26.28
C ALA A 375 7.43 -18.58 26.21
N SER A 376 8.11 -18.31 25.10
CA SER A 376 9.16 -17.29 24.96
C SER A 376 8.70 -15.91 24.42
N ARG A 377 7.47 -15.80 23.91
CA ARG A 377 6.82 -14.50 23.57
C ARG A 377 6.08 -13.88 24.76
N CYS A 378 6.02 -14.59 25.88
CA CYS A 378 5.17 -14.30 27.02
C CYS A 378 5.86 -14.74 28.33
N ASP A 379 6.96 -14.09 28.72
CA ASP A 379 7.63 -14.34 30.01
C ASP A 379 6.85 -13.74 31.22
N ALA A 380 5.69 -13.13 30.97
CA ALA A 380 4.91 -12.49 32.03
C ALA A 380 4.18 -13.54 32.90
N PRO A 381 4.14 -13.37 34.24
CA PRO A 381 3.41 -14.25 35.17
C PRO A 381 1.91 -14.41 34.89
N ALA A 382 1.37 -13.62 33.96
CA ALA A 382 -0.03 -13.59 33.55
C ALA A 382 -0.36 -14.51 32.36
N CYS A 383 0.64 -15.06 31.67
CA CYS A 383 0.42 -15.99 30.57
C CYS A 383 0.14 -17.37 31.18
N GLY A 384 -1.10 -17.85 31.02
CA GLY A 384 -1.49 -19.18 31.48
C GLY A 384 -0.79 -20.29 30.70
N ASP A 385 -1.23 -21.53 30.93
CA ASP A 385 -0.89 -22.68 30.08
C ASP A 385 -1.10 -22.32 28.59
N ALA A 386 -0.07 -22.53 27.75
CA ALA A 386 -0.06 -22.14 26.34
C ALA A 386 -1.26 -22.68 25.57
N GLU A 387 -1.78 -23.85 25.94
CA GLU A 387 -2.98 -24.43 25.32
C GLU A 387 -4.27 -23.73 25.78
N GLN A 388 -4.34 -23.28 27.05
CA GLN A 388 -5.45 -22.48 27.54
C GLN A 388 -5.46 -21.08 26.93
N GLU A 389 -4.29 -20.46 26.77
CA GLU A 389 -4.14 -19.19 26.08
C GLU A 389 -4.47 -19.30 24.59
N TRP A 390 -4.04 -20.36 23.91
CA TRP A 390 -4.43 -20.59 22.51
C TRP A 390 -5.94 -20.84 22.33
N ARG A 391 -6.58 -21.57 23.26
CA ARG A 391 -8.05 -21.70 23.30
C ARG A 391 -8.73 -20.36 23.56
N ARG A 392 -8.14 -19.48 24.39
CA ARG A 392 -8.64 -18.12 24.62
C ARG A 392 -8.53 -17.27 23.36
N ILE A 393 -7.38 -17.23 22.70
CA ILE A 393 -7.18 -16.56 21.40
C ILE A 393 -8.25 -17.02 20.40
N ARG A 394 -8.44 -18.32 20.20
CA ARG A 394 -9.49 -18.83 19.29
C ARG A 394 -10.92 -18.46 19.69
N SER A 395 -11.16 -18.13 20.96
CA SER A 395 -12.50 -17.80 21.48
C SER A 395 -12.91 -16.33 21.31
N TYR A 396 -12.00 -15.40 20.99
CA TYR A 396 -12.40 -13.99 20.83
C TYR A 396 -12.97 -13.69 19.43
N HIS A 397 -13.91 -12.74 19.39
CA HIS A 397 -14.61 -12.37 18.17
C HIS A 397 -13.72 -11.69 17.11
N TYR A 398 -12.73 -10.88 17.51
CA TYR A 398 -11.70 -10.35 16.60
C TYR A 398 -10.82 -11.47 15.99
N HIS A 399 -10.77 -12.62 16.66
CA HIS A 399 -10.08 -13.81 16.19
C HIS A 399 -10.95 -14.71 15.27
N ALA A 400 -12.29 -14.59 15.34
CA ALA A 400 -13.17 -15.17 14.32
C ALA A 400 -13.03 -14.44 12.96
N TYR A 401 -12.73 -13.14 12.98
CA TYR A 401 -12.43 -12.37 11.78
C TYR A 401 -11.14 -12.84 11.08
N GLN A 402 -10.07 -13.02 11.85
CA GLN A 402 -8.79 -13.58 11.38
C GLN A 402 -8.85 -15.09 11.05
N ARG A 403 -9.99 -15.73 11.31
CA ARG A 403 -10.23 -17.18 11.16
C ARG A 403 -9.20 -18.05 11.89
N PHE A 404 -8.89 -17.71 13.15
CA PHE A 404 -7.92 -18.49 13.94
C PHE A 404 -8.34 -19.94 14.18
N GLU A 405 -9.61 -20.31 13.93
CA GLU A 405 -10.01 -21.72 13.90
C GLU A 405 -9.25 -22.56 12.86
N ARG A 406 -8.60 -21.92 11.87
CA ARG A 406 -7.77 -22.58 10.85
C ARG A 406 -6.32 -22.80 11.26
N PHE A 407 -5.90 -22.24 12.40
CA PHE A 407 -4.54 -22.34 12.88
C PHE A 407 -4.47 -23.25 14.12
N ASP A 408 -3.46 -24.10 14.17
CA ASP A 408 -3.18 -24.99 15.29
C ASP A 408 -2.33 -24.29 16.37
N GLY A 409 -1.59 -23.23 16.00
CA GLY A 409 -0.83 -22.40 16.92
C GLY A 409 -0.43 -21.03 16.35
N ILE A 410 0.16 -20.17 17.21
CA ILE A 410 0.69 -18.86 16.81
C ILE A 410 1.77 -18.95 15.73
N ASP A 411 2.46 -20.07 15.72
CA ASP A 411 3.46 -20.43 14.72
C ASP A 411 2.86 -20.46 13.30
N ASP A 412 1.64 -20.96 13.13
CA ASP A 412 0.97 -20.98 11.82
C ASP A 412 0.56 -19.57 11.36
N VAL A 413 0.31 -18.67 12.32
CA VAL A 413 0.00 -17.26 12.08
C VAL A 413 1.25 -16.54 11.57
N VAL A 414 2.39 -16.79 12.21
CA VAL A 414 3.71 -16.30 11.77
C VAL A 414 4.02 -16.83 10.37
N ASP A 415 3.76 -18.11 10.11
CA ASP A 415 3.96 -18.66 8.76
C ASP A 415 3.03 -17.99 7.75
N ALA A 416 1.76 -17.77 8.05
CA ALA A 416 0.84 -17.11 7.14
C ALA A 416 1.23 -15.65 6.86
N TYR A 417 1.70 -14.92 7.88
CA TYR A 417 2.26 -13.58 7.73
C TYR A 417 3.51 -13.59 6.81
N ASP A 418 4.46 -14.49 7.06
CA ASP A 418 5.68 -14.65 6.26
C ASP A 418 5.37 -15.04 4.79
N ARG A 419 4.28 -15.78 4.54
CA ARG A 419 3.81 -16.06 3.16
C ARG A 419 3.34 -14.80 2.45
N GLY A 420 2.63 -13.92 3.16
CA GLY A 420 2.23 -12.60 2.64
C GLY A 420 3.44 -11.78 2.21
N ILE A 421 4.48 -11.74 3.05
CA ILE A 421 5.75 -11.06 2.73
C ILE A 421 6.37 -11.68 1.48
N ARG A 422 6.49 -13.01 1.43
CA ARG A 422 7.11 -13.72 0.30
C ARG A 422 6.36 -13.51 -1.02
N PHE A 423 5.02 -13.43 -0.96
CA PHE A 423 4.18 -13.09 -2.11
C PHE A 423 4.53 -11.70 -2.64
N VAL A 424 4.48 -10.68 -1.76
CA VAL A 424 4.75 -9.29 -2.13
C VAL A 424 6.16 -9.12 -2.66
N ASP A 425 7.15 -9.75 -2.00
CA ASP A 425 8.55 -9.74 -2.44
C ASP A 425 8.72 -10.25 -3.87
N ALA A 426 8.04 -11.35 -4.23
CA ALA A 426 8.03 -11.84 -5.61
C ALA A 426 7.39 -10.83 -6.59
N GLN A 427 6.37 -10.09 -6.18
CA GLN A 427 5.75 -9.06 -7.03
C GLN A 427 6.59 -7.78 -7.12
N LEU A 428 7.43 -7.47 -6.13
CA LEU A 428 8.41 -6.39 -6.23
C LEU A 428 9.39 -6.64 -7.38
N ALA A 429 9.80 -7.90 -7.62
CA ALA A 429 10.65 -8.23 -8.76
C ALA A 429 9.98 -7.87 -10.09
N VAL A 430 8.71 -8.29 -10.26
CA VAL A 430 7.92 -7.99 -11.46
C VAL A 430 7.75 -6.48 -11.65
N LEU A 431 7.49 -5.74 -10.58
CA LEU A 431 7.40 -4.28 -10.61
C LEU A 431 8.72 -3.66 -11.06
N PHE A 432 9.85 -4.03 -10.44
CA PHE A 432 11.15 -3.44 -10.75
C PHE A 432 11.60 -3.72 -12.18
N ASP A 433 11.41 -4.94 -12.67
CA ASP A 433 11.75 -5.31 -14.06
C ASP A 433 10.97 -4.46 -15.04
N ARG A 434 9.67 -4.27 -14.82
CA ARG A 434 8.86 -3.42 -15.70
C ARG A 434 9.18 -1.96 -15.61
N LEU A 435 9.48 -1.45 -14.41
CA LEU A 435 9.96 -0.07 -14.26
C LEU A 435 11.26 0.14 -15.04
N ARG A 436 12.13 -0.87 -15.16
CA ARG A 436 13.31 -0.82 -16.03
C ARG A 436 12.92 -0.84 -17.51
N ASP A 437 12.01 -1.72 -17.91
CA ASP A 437 11.54 -1.82 -19.30
C ASP A 437 10.95 -0.49 -19.82
N VAL A 438 10.19 0.23 -18.99
CA VAL A 438 9.61 1.54 -19.35
C VAL A 438 10.55 2.72 -19.07
N GLY A 439 11.79 2.46 -18.66
CA GLY A 439 12.81 3.48 -18.43
C GLY A 439 12.49 4.45 -17.28
N VAL A 440 11.81 3.97 -16.23
CA VAL A 440 11.49 4.74 -15.01
C VAL A 440 12.43 4.40 -13.87
N PHE A 441 12.83 3.12 -13.74
CA PHE A 441 13.56 2.61 -12.57
C PHE A 441 14.85 3.38 -12.27
N ASP A 442 15.68 3.63 -13.29
CA ASP A 442 17.00 4.21 -13.07
C ASP A 442 16.97 5.64 -12.55
N ASP A 443 16.03 6.44 -13.06
CA ASP A 443 15.80 7.85 -12.72
C ASP A 443 14.79 8.05 -11.57
N ALA A 444 14.35 6.97 -10.91
CA ALA A 444 13.41 7.03 -9.81
C ALA A 444 14.08 7.04 -8.43
N MET A 445 13.56 7.89 -7.54
CA MET A 445 13.58 7.63 -6.10
C MET A 445 12.53 6.55 -5.81
N ILE A 446 12.93 5.43 -5.22
CA ILE A 446 12.02 4.35 -4.85
C ILE A 446 12.08 4.18 -3.34
N VAL A 447 10.96 4.44 -2.67
CA VAL A 447 10.78 4.33 -1.21
C VAL A 447 9.93 3.10 -0.94
N ILE A 448 10.45 2.17 -0.17
CA ILE A 448 9.71 0.99 0.32
C ILE A 448 9.62 1.12 1.82
N THR A 449 8.38 1.15 2.32
CA THR A 449 8.10 1.29 3.75
C THR A 449 6.85 0.50 4.12
N SER A 450 6.59 0.44 5.41
CA SER A 450 5.25 0.19 5.92
C SER A 450 4.68 1.45 6.56
N ASP A 451 3.37 1.48 6.73
CA ASP A 451 2.66 2.47 7.51
C ASP A 451 2.68 2.15 9.00
N HIS A 452 2.60 0.89 9.40
CA HIS A 452 2.78 0.42 10.78
C HIS A 452 3.14 -1.07 10.76
N GLY A 453 3.37 -1.66 11.92
CA GLY A 453 3.58 -3.11 12.04
C GLY A 453 2.34 -3.86 12.51
N GLU A 454 2.54 -5.06 13.04
CA GLU A 454 1.48 -5.93 13.54
C GLU A 454 1.96 -6.68 14.79
N SER A 455 1.13 -6.70 15.84
CA SER A 455 1.33 -7.64 16.93
C SER A 455 0.95 -9.04 16.45
N ILE A 456 1.86 -9.99 16.66
CA ILE A 456 1.68 -11.43 16.42
C ILE A 456 1.84 -12.13 17.78
N TYR A 457 0.99 -11.72 18.72
CA TYR A 457 0.83 -12.28 20.06
C TYR A 457 2.02 -12.07 21.01
N GLU A 458 2.88 -11.10 20.73
CA GLU A 458 3.86 -10.66 21.72
C GLU A 458 3.16 -10.17 23.00
N ARG A 459 3.80 -10.41 24.15
CA ARG A 459 3.30 -10.02 25.48
C ARG A 459 1.93 -10.63 25.85
N GLY A 460 1.46 -11.65 25.12
CA GLY A 460 0.20 -12.35 25.35
C GLY A 460 -1.03 -11.48 25.16
N LEU A 461 -0.91 -10.42 24.35
CA LEU A 461 -1.96 -9.42 24.21
C LEU A 461 -2.99 -9.85 23.16
N TYR A 462 -2.60 -9.86 21.89
CA TYR A 462 -3.49 -10.15 20.75
C TYR A 462 -2.68 -10.32 19.46
N VAL A 463 -3.37 -10.66 18.37
CA VAL A 463 -2.83 -10.57 17.00
C VAL A 463 -3.59 -9.47 16.27
N GLY A 464 -2.90 -8.48 15.74
CA GLY A 464 -3.46 -7.29 15.11
C GLY A 464 -2.67 -6.01 15.43
N HIS A 465 -3.26 -4.87 15.14
CA HIS A 465 -2.67 -3.55 15.37
C HIS A 465 -3.73 -2.55 15.89
N SER A 466 -3.36 -1.28 16.10
CA SER A 466 -4.17 -0.15 16.60
C SER A 466 -4.27 0.00 18.12
N TYR A 467 -3.72 -0.93 18.91
CA TYR A 467 -3.95 -0.97 20.36
C TYR A 467 -2.71 -0.78 21.21
N THR A 468 -1.52 -0.95 20.64
CA THR A 468 -0.27 -0.66 21.35
C THR A 468 0.58 0.32 20.56
N LEU A 469 1.67 0.74 21.17
CA LEU A 469 2.71 1.55 20.54
C LEU A 469 4.09 0.88 20.74
N HIS A 470 4.10 -0.43 20.96
CA HIS A 470 5.31 -1.26 21.03
C HIS A 470 5.93 -1.42 19.64
N ASP A 471 7.22 -1.77 19.57
CA ASP A 471 8.00 -1.74 18.34
C ASP A 471 7.44 -2.64 17.24
N GLU A 472 6.77 -3.75 17.58
CA GLU A 472 6.10 -4.60 16.60
C GLU A 472 4.97 -3.89 15.85
N GLU A 473 4.38 -2.82 16.41
CA GLU A 473 3.33 -2.03 15.75
C GLU A 473 3.86 -0.70 15.18
N VAL A 474 4.97 -0.16 15.67
CA VAL A 474 5.45 1.17 15.23
C VAL A 474 6.82 1.18 14.57
N ARG A 475 7.65 0.14 14.69
CA ARG A 475 8.94 0.07 13.99
C ARG A 475 8.75 -0.54 12.61
N VAL A 476 8.92 0.28 11.59
CA VAL A 476 8.64 -0.08 10.19
C VAL A 476 9.93 -0.18 9.38
N PRO A 477 9.97 -0.97 8.29
CA PRO A 477 11.09 -0.93 7.37
C PRO A 477 11.10 0.40 6.63
N LEU A 478 12.30 0.92 6.32
CA LEU A 478 12.47 2.04 5.40
C LEU A 478 13.70 1.80 4.53
N VAL A 479 13.46 1.45 3.27
CA VAL A 479 14.50 1.22 2.26
C VAL A 479 14.29 2.20 1.10
N VAL A 480 15.29 3.01 0.79
CA VAL A 480 15.17 4.12 -0.16
C VAL A 480 16.29 4.10 -1.19
N ARG A 481 15.96 3.77 -2.42
CA ARG A 481 16.86 3.94 -3.57
C ARG A 481 16.78 5.38 -4.05
N LEU A 482 17.94 6.04 -4.16
CA LEU A 482 18.03 7.39 -4.73
C LEU A 482 18.40 7.34 -6.22
N PRO A 483 17.90 8.30 -7.03
CA PRO A 483 18.40 8.48 -8.39
C PRO A 483 19.90 8.81 -8.33
N GLY A 484 20.71 8.17 -9.17
CA GLY A 484 22.17 8.37 -9.18
C GLY A 484 22.99 7.45 -8.28
N GLY A 485 22.35 6.52 -7.55
CA GLY A 485 23.04 5.35 -6.96
C GLY A 485 23.77 5.57 -5.63
N GLU A 486 23.50 6.69 -4.94
CA GLU A 486 23.93 6.84 -3.55
C GLU A 486 23.15 5.87 -2.65
N ARG A 487 23.90 5.16 -1.80
CA ARG A 487 23.43 4.06 -0.97
C ARG A 487 24.19 4.02 0.35
N GLY A 488 23.61 3.36 1.35
CA GLY A 488 24.23 3.25 2.67
C GLY A 488 23.31 2.60 3.70
N ARG A 489 23.81 2.44 4.91
CA ARG A 489 23.00 2.02 6.05
C ARG A 489 23.11 3.09 7.13
N SER A 490 21.97 3.49 7.68
CA SER A 490 21.89 4.53 8.70
C SER A 490 21.15 4.01 9.91
N ASP A 491 21.70 4.31 11.08
CA ASP A 491 21.03 4.07 12.34
C ASP A 491 20.31 5.34 12.84
N ALA A 492 20.23 6.42 12.05
CA ALA A 492 19.49 7.61 12.45
C ALA A 492 18.04 7.29 12.84
N LEU A 493 17.51 7.94 13.89
CA LEU A 493 16.08 7.91 14.20
C LEU A 493 15.32 8.65 13.10
N VAL A 494 14.37 7.96 12.46
CA VAL A 494 13.53 8.49 11.38
C VAL A 494 12.07 8.27 11.74
N GLU A 495 11.21 9.24 11.45
CA GLU A 495 9.75 9.08 11.50
C GLU A 495 9.18 9.04 10.08
N LEU A 496 8.01 8.42 9.87
CA LEU A 496 7.37 8.47 8.55
C LEU A 496 6.97 9.89 8.11
N THR A 497 6.80 10.82 9.06
CA THR A 497 6.62 12.25 8.77
C THR A 497 7.83 12.88 8.07
N ASP A 498 9.02 12.27 8.16
CA ASP A 498 10.25 12.72 7.51
C ASP A 498 10.30 12.36 6.00
N VAL A 499 9.48 11.41 5.54
CA VAL A 499 9.53 10.89 4.15
C VAL A 499 9.05 11.92 3.12
N ALA A 500 7.92 12.60 3.37
CA ALA A 500 7.40 13.60 2.45
C ALA A 500 8.36 14.80 2.25
N PRO A 501 8.94 15.41 3.30
CA PRO A 501 10.00 16.42 3.19
C PRO A 501 11.21 15.93 2.39
N TRP A 502 11.60 14.66 2.56
CA TRP A 502 12.71 14.09 1.80
C TRP A 502 12.41 13.97 0.31
N ILE A 503 11.21 13.50 -0.04
CA ILE A 503 10.77 13.42 -1.44
C ILE A 503 10.80 14.81 -2.09
N LEU A 504 10.33 15.85 -1.38
CA LEU A 504 10.35 17.22 -1.91
C LEU A 504 11.77 17.76 -2.12
N ASP A 505 12.71 17.46 -1.22
CA ASP A 505 14.11 17.82 -1.39
C ASP A 505 14.72 17.18 -2.65
N VAL A 506 14.52 15.87 -2.82
CA VAL A 506 15.04 15.13 -3.96
C VAL A 506 14.39 15.60 -5.27
N ALA A 507 13.12 16.01 -5.22
CA ALA A 507 12.40 16.60 -6.33
C ALA A 507 12.78 18.08 -6.61
N GLY A 508 13.58 18.71 -5.74
CA GLY A 508 13.93 20.13 -5.84
C GLY A 508 12.72 21.07 -5.70
N LEU A 509 11.75 20.71 -4.87
CA LEU A 509 10.51 21.46 -4.64
C LEU A 509 10.50 22.12 -3.25
N PRO A 510 9.83 23.28 -3.09
CA PRO A 510 9.71 23.92 -1.80
C PRO A 510 8.90 23.06 -0.83
N ARG A 511 9.31 23.05 0.44
CA ARG A 511 8.55 22.40 1.51
C ARG A 511 7.46 23.36 2.02
N PRO A 512 6.20 22.90 2.17
CA PRO A 512 5.18 23.68 2.85
C PRO A 512 5.61 24.02 4.29
N GLU A 513 5.28 25.23 4.76
CA GLU A 513 5.58 25.65 6.14
C GLU A 513 4.92 24.76 7.20
N SER A 514 3.80 24.11 6.84
CA SER A 514 3.10 23.17 7.70
C SER A 514 3.82 21.84 7.88
N PHE A 515 4.85 21.52 7.10
CA PHE A 515 5.54 20.23 7.20
C PHE A 515 6.55 20.29 8.36
N HIS A 516 6.39 19.39 9.33
CA HIS A 516 7.23 19.37 10.54
C HIS A 516 8.36 18.32 10.46
N GLY A 517 8.26 17.36 9.54
CA GLY A 517 9.33 16.41 9.28
C GLY A 517 10.55 17.04 8.58
N PHE A 518 11.61 16.26 8.47
CA PHE A 518 12.87 16.70 7.84
C PHE A 518 13.39 15.63 6.90
N SER A 519 14.26 15.98 5.95
CA SER A 519 14.94 14.98 5.11
C SER A 519 15.88 14.08 5.93
N PRO A 520 15.66 12.75 5.98
CA PRO A 520 16.55 11.81 6.65
C PRO A 520 17.96 11.77 6.06
N LEU A 521 18.09 12.06 4.76
CA LEU A 521 19.37 11.95 4.05
C LEU A 521 20.41 12.93 4.58
N ALA A 522 20.01 14.16 4.91
CA ALA A 522 20.93 15.13 5.52
C ALA A 522 21.51 14.61 6.84
N ARG A 523 20.71 13.89 7.64
CA ARG A 523 21.17 13.27 8.89
C ARG A 523 22.01 12.02 8.63
N ALA A 524 21.61 11.20 7.66
CA ALA A 524 22.36 10.01 7.25
C ALA A 524 23.77 10.35 6.72
N ARG A 525 23.93 11.52 6.07
CA ARG A 525 25.21 12.06 5.62
C ARG A 525 26.02 12.76 6.72
N GLY A 526 25.40 13.09 7.85
CA GLY A 526 26.01 13.88 8.92
C GLY A 526 25.98 15.40 8.70
N ASP A 527 25.23 15.87 7.69
CA ASP A 527 25.06 17.29 7.36
C ASP A 527 24.11 18.02 8.33
N ALA A 528 23.33 17.26 9.11
CA ALA A 528 22.37 17.78 10.08
C ALA A 528 22.46 17.02 11.40
N PRO A 529 22.15 17.67 12.55
CA PRO A 529 22.15 16.99 13.85
C PRO A 529 21.14 15.83 13.87
N PRO A 530 21.48 14.71 14.52
CA PRO A 530 20.59 13.56 14.59
C PRO A 530 19.32 13.90 15.36
N ARG A 531 18.18 13.37 14.89
CA ARG A 531 16.95 13.31 15.69
C ARG A 531 17.26 12.51 16.95
N ARG A 532 16.92 13.07 18.11
CA ARG A 532 17.12 12.41 19.42
C ARG A 532 15.90 11.63 19.89
N ILE A 533 14.72 12.04 19.45
CA ILE A 533 13.44 11.46 19.86
C ILE A 533 12.54 11.29 18.62
N ALA A 534 11.94 10.11 18.51
CA ALA A 534 10.78 9.83 17.66
C ALA A 534 9.52 9.74 18.53
N GLU A 535 8.39 10.21 18.04
CA GLU A 535 7.11 10.30 18.72
C GLU A 535 5.97 9.74 17.87
N GLY A 536 4.91 9.31 18.53
CA GLY A 536 3.67 8.94 17.85
C GLY A 536 2.51 8.74 18.82
N GLU A 537 1.33 8.52 18.26
CA GLU A 537 0.05 8.63 18.94
C GLU A 537 -0.91 7.53 18.47
N ALA A 538 -1.66 6.95 19.40
CA ALA A 538 -2.75 6.02 19.11
C ALA A 538 -4.08 6.65 19.53
N ALA A 539 -4.79 7.28 18.57
CA ALA A 539 -6.05 7.98 18.85
C ALA A 539 -7.11 7.07 19.52
N HIS A 540 -7.13 5.77 19.20
CA HIS A 540 -8.08 4.81 19.79
C HIS A 540 -7.87 4.57 21.28
N THR A 541 -6.62 4.55 21.73
CA THR A 541 -6.27 4.29 23.13
C THR A 541 -6.02 5.57 23.91
N GLY A 542 -5.80 6.68 23.20
CA GLY A 542 -5.33 7.95 23.76
C GLY A 542 -3.84 7.91 24.13
N GLN A 543 -3.10 6.84 23.82
CA GLN A 543 -1.70 6.72 24.21
C GLN A 543 -0.78 7.55 23.31
N ARG A 544 0.34 7.99 23.88
CA ARG A 544 1.47 8.58 23.15
C ARG A 544 2.73 7.80 23.45
N TYR A 545 3.61 7.67 22.48
CA TYR A 545 4.96 7.15 22.72
C TYR A 545 6.00 8.18 22.37
N ALA A 546 7.13 8.10 23.07
CA ALA A 546 8.37 8.74 22.68
C ALA A 546 9.50 7.73 22.79
N ARG A 547 10.46 7.83 21.86
CA ARG A 547 11.55 6.86 21.71
C ARG A 547 12.85 7.56 21.37
N SER A 548 13.91 7.24 22.10
CA SER A 548 15.29 7.53 21.73
C SER A 548 15.99 6.26 21.22
N ARG A 549 17.32 6.31 21.07
CA ARG A 549 18.11 5.11 20.78
C ARG A 549 17.98 4.06 21.88
N ASP A 550 17.98 4.50 23.14
CA ASP A 550 18.22 3.64 24.30
C ASP A 550 17.00 3.49 25.21
N TRP A 551 16.01 4.38 25.08
CA TRP A 551 14.84 4.44 25.94
C TRP A 551 13.56 4.63 25.15
N LYS A 552 12.47 4.03 25.62
CA LYS A 552 11.12 4.27 25.10
C LYS A 552 10.10 4.40 26.23
N ALA A 553 9.23 5.39 26.13
CA ALA A 553 8.11 5.59 27.03
C ALA A 553 6.80 5.53 26.26
N ILE A 554 5.79 4.88 26.84
CA ILE A 554 4.41 4.89 26.39
C ILE A 554 3.59 5.46 27.55
N ALA A 555 2.98 6.62 27.34
CA ALA A 555 2.17 7.30 28.36
C ALA A 555 0.69 7.19 28.00
N ALA A 556 -0.15 7.04 29.01
CA ALA A 556 -1.59 7.21 28.83
C ALA A 556 -1.90 8.69 28.60
N GLY A 557 -2.57 9.03 27.50
CA GLY A 557 -3.05 10.39 27.26
C GLY A 557 -4.47 10.64 27.75
N ALA A 558 -5.04 11.78 27.32
CA ALA A 558 -6.41 12.17 27.66
C ALA A 558 -7.44 11.16 27.13
N ALA A 559 -8.63 11.18 27.74
CA ALA A 559 -9.64 10.12 27.64
C ALA A 559 -9.78 9.51 26.22
N PRO A 560 -9.81 8.17 26.13
CA PRO A 560 -9.88 7.44 24.87
C PRO A 560 -11.16 7.80 24.10
N MET A 561 -11.11 7.66 22.77
CA MET A 561 -12.34 7.57 21.97
C MET A 561 -13.24 6.42 22.48
N LYS A 562 -14.54 6.44 22.12
CA LYS A 562 -15.40 5.25 22.23
C LYS A 562 -14.77 4.13 21.40
N SER A 563 -14.08 3.22 22.09
CA SER A 563 -13.42 2.03 21.52
C SER A 563 -14.38 1.25 20.63
N LEU A 564 -14.00 1.00 19.36
CA LEU A 564 -14.65 -0.01 18.52
C LEU A 564 -14.38 -1.43 19.04
N ALA A 565 -13.29 -1.60 19.79
CA ALA A 565 -12.93 -2.88 20.36
C ALA A 565 -13.83 -3.26 21.53
N PRO A 566 -14.12 -4.56 21.71
CA PRO A 566 -14.70 -5.07 22.94
C PRO A 566 -13.95 -4.51 24.16
N ALA A 567 -14.67 -4.17 25.23
CA ALA A 567 -14.11 -3.61 26.47
C ALA A 567 -12.94 -4.46 27.06
N GLU A 568 -12.86 -5.73 26.67
CA GLU A 568 -11.84 -6.70 27.05
C GLU A 568 -10.46 -6.45 26.40
N PHE A 569 -10.39 -5.87 25.20
CA PHE A 569 -9.11 -5.52 24.54
C PHE A 569 -8.57 -4.17 25.05
N GLY A 570 -9.45 -3.17 25.17
CA GLY A 570 -9.10 -1.84 25.68
C GLY A 570 -8.71 -1.81 27.17
N THR A 571 -9.01 -2.87 27.93
CA THR A 571 -8.57 -3.00 29.34
C THR A 571 -7.23 -3.72 29.50
N ARG A 572 -6.78 -4.50 28.51
CA ARG A 572 -5.50 -5.23 28.55
C ARG A 572 -4.35 -4.51 27.83
N SER A 573 -4.62 -3.79 26.74
CA SER A 573 -3.60 -2.98 26.06
C SER A 573 -3.27 -1.69 26.83
N ARG A 574 -4.21 -1.21 27.67
CA ARG A 574 -3.99 -0.15 28.66
C ARG A 574 -3.29 -0.69 29.91
N LYS A 575 -2.10 -1.25 29.72
CA LYS A 575 -1.09 -1.09 30.77
C LYS A 575 -0.86 0.42 30.85
N GLY A 576 -0.84 0.99 32.05
CA GLY A 576 -0.73 2.44 32.27
C GLY A 576 0.59 2.99 31.71
N ASP A 577 1.17 4.00 32.34
CA ASP A 577 2.45 4.50 31.85
C ASP A 577 3.55 3.40 31.89
N GLN A 578 4.33 3.29 30.81
CA GLN A 578 5.37 2.28 30.61
C GLN A 578 6.69 2.94 30.21
N LEU A 579 7.80 2.49 30.78
CA LEU A 579 9.15 2.86 30.38
C LEU A 579 9.98 1.61 30.09
N TYR A 580 10.78 1.63 29.02
CA TYR A 580 11.63 0.52 28.61
C TYR A 580 13.07 0.98 28.37
N ASP A 581 14.02 0.23 28.94
CA ASP A 581 15.45 0.30 28.62
C ASP A 581 15.70 -0.58 27.40
N LEU A 582 15.83 0.01 26.22
CA LEU A 582 15.97 -0.71 24.95
C LEU A 582 17.36 -1.33 24.77
N VAL A 583 18.35 -0.94 25.58
CA VAL A 583 19.68 -1.54 25.56
C VAL A 583 19.65 -2.89 26.26
N ARG A 584 18.95 -2.98 27.39
CA ARG A 584 18.82 -4.21 28.19
C ARG A 584 17.62 -5.07 27.80
N ASP A 585 16.56 -4.43 27.31
CA ASP A 585 15.29 -5.03 26.96
C ASP A 585 14.80 -4.48 25.60
N PRO A 586 15.49 -4.81 24.50
CA PRO A 586 15.08 -4.38 23.16
C PRO A 586 13.72 -4.94 22.72
N GLY A 587 13.23 -5.99 23.42
CA GLY A 587 11.93 -6.60 23.17
C GLY A 587 10.80 -6.02 24.00
N GLU A 588 11.03 -4.97 24.79
CA GLU A 588 10.02 -4.28 25.61
C GLU A 588 9.18 -5.25 26.48
N ARG A 589 9.86 -6.21 27.12
CA ARG A 589 9.24 -7.27 27.94
C ARG A 589 8.92 -6.79 29.35
N THR A 590 9.78 -5.97 29.94
CA THR A 590 9.70 -5.55 31.34
C THR A 590 9.59 -4.04 31.44
N ALA A 591 8.38 -3.56 31.71
CA ALA A 591 8.12 -2.14 31.91
C ALA A 591 8.68 -1.69 33.27
N LEU A 592 9.45 -0.61 33.25
CA LEU A 592 9.84 0.19 34.41
C LEU A 592 8.77 1.23 34.72
N PRO A 593 8.69 1.74 35.96
CA PRO A 593 7.83 2.86 36.31
C PRO A 593 8.19 4.11 35.50
N LEU A 594 7.18 4.76 34.92
CA LEU A 594 7.35 6.06 34.26
C LEU A 594 7.10 7.20 35.27
N ASP A 595 7.80 7.24 36.39
CA ASP A 595 7.66 8.28 37.40
C ASP A 595 9.02 8.94 37.71
N ASP A 596 9.11 9.69 38.80
CA ASP A 596 10.34 10.39 39.17
C ASP A 596 11.46 9.43 39.63
N SER A 597 11.18 8.13 39.76
CA SER A 597 12.20 7.09 40.00
C SER A 597 12.87 6.59 38.72
N ALA A 598 12.38 6.97 37.55
CA ALA A 598 12.99 6.62 36.27
C ALA A 598 14.43 7.18 36.16
N PRO A 599 15.34 6.48 35.47
CA PRO A 599 16.70 6.97 35.23
C PRO A 599 16.70 8.33 34.54
N VAL A 600 17.63 9.21 34.91
CA VAL A 600 17.76 10.57 34.36
C VAL A 600 17.95 10.54 32.84
N GLU A 601 18.60 9.50 32.32
CA GLU A 601 18.79 9.27 30.89
C GLU A 601 17.47 9.10 30.12
N ALA A 602 16.39 8.71 30.81
CA ALA A 602 15.06 8.56 30.24
C ALA A 602 14.22 9.86 30.31
N ASP A 603 14.69 10.91 30.98
CA ASP A 603 13.89 12.12 31.26
C ASP A 603 13.33 12.78 29.99
N ALA A 604 14.15 12.86 28.94
CA ALA A 604 13.75 13.47 27.68
C ALA A 604 12.61 12.67 27.00
N VAL A 605 12.71 11.35 27.04
CA VAL A 605 11.70 10.44 26.50
C VAL A 605 10.43 10.45 27.35
N ARG A 606 10.56 10.44 28.69
CA ARG A 606 9.42 10.58 29.62
C ARG A 606 8.66 11.89 29.39
N SER A 607 9.40 13.00 29.29
CA SER A 607 8.81 14.32 29.06
C SER A 607 8.11 14.41 27.72
N ALA A 608 8.69 13.84 26.65
CA ALA A 608 8.08 13.84 25.33
C ALA A 608 6.79 13.00 25.31
N ALA A 609 6.79 11.79 25.88
CA ALA A 609 5.61 10.92 25.92
C ALA A 609 4.45 11.55 26.72
N ARG A 610 4.75 12.23 27.83
CA ARG A 610 3.75 12.93 28.66
C ARG A 610 3.35 14.31 28.14
N GLY A 611 3.99 14.79 27.08
CA GLY A 611 3.64 16.05 26.44
C GLY A 611 2.18 16.10 26.03
N SER A 612 1.60 17.30 25.98
CA SER A 612 0.30 17.48 25.37
C SER A 612 0.40 17.27 23.86
N PRO A 613 -0.65 16.74 23.20
CA PRO A 613 -0.74 16.73 21.75
C PRO A 613 -0.48 18.12 21.19
N GLN A 614 0.13 18.22 20.00
CA GLN A 614 0.30 19.52 19.37
C GLN A 614 -1.07 20.15 19.13
N PRO A 615 -1.26 21.47 19.35
CA PRO A 615 -2.53 22.14 19.06
C PRO A 615 -2.90 21.88 17.60
N GLY A 616 -4.00 21.16 17.39
CA GLY A 616 -4.45 20.80 16.05
C GLY A 616 -4.73 22.04 15.22
N LEU A 617 -4.34 22.02 13.95
CA LEU A 617 -4.71 23.07 12.99
C LEU A 617 -6.12 22.86 12.42
N ALA A 618 -6.77 21.73 12.70
CA ALA A 618 -8.02 21.33 12.08
C ALA A 618 -9.16 21.18 13.10
N ASN A 619 -10.31 21.77 12.78
CA ASN A 619 -11.59 21.33 13.32
C ASN A 619 -11.94 20.03 12.56
N GLY A 620 -11.92 18.88 13.22
CA GLY A 620 -12.21 17.61 12.56
C GLY A 620 -13.58 17.64 11.89
N GLU A 621 -13.65 17.20 10.63
CA GLU A 621 -14.92 16.98 9.95
C GLU A 621 -15.65 15.80 10.61
N PRO A 622 -16.99 15.87 10.77
CA PRO A 622 -17.77 14.76 11.30
C PRO A 622 -17.65 13.52 10.41
N GLU A 623 -17.76 12.35 11.04
CA GLU A 623 -17.70 11.06 10.36
C GLU A 623 -18.78 10.97 9.25
N PRO A 624 -18.41 10.68 7.99
CA PRO A 624 -19.39 10.40 6.94
C PRO A 624 -20.17 9.10 7.25
N GLN A 625 -21.40 8.93 6.75
CA GLN A 625 -22.17 7.68 6.92
C GLN A 625 -21.61 6.56 6.04
N LEU A 626 -21.25 5.40 6.61
CA LEU A 626 -20.71 4.24 5.86
C LEU A 626 -21.74 3.77 4.83
N ASP A 627 -21.31 3.60 3.57
CA ASP A 627 -22.16 2.95 2.56
C ASP A 627 -22.09 1.42 2.70
N PRO A 628 -23.07 0.65 2.21
CA PRO A 628 -23.13 -0.80 2.41
C PRO A 628 -21.90 -1.54 1.86
N THR A 629 -21.31 -1.04 0.78
CA THR A 629 -20.14 -1.64 0.14
C THR A 629 -18.92 -1.45 1.03
N GLN A 630 -18.69 -0.26 1.56
CA GLN A 630 -17.62 0.02 2.51
C GLN A 630 -17.84 -0.68 3.84
N GLU A 631 -19.08 -0.76 4.31
CA GLU A 631 -19.39 -1.52 5.51
C GLU A 631 -18.99 -2.99 5.32
N GLN A 632 -19.30 -3.57 4.16
CA GLN A 632 -18.85 -4.90 3.79
C GLN A 632 -17.31 -4.98 3.70
N GLN A 633 -16.64 -4.02 3.06
CA GLN A 633 -15.18 -4.00 2.95
C GLN A 633 -14.50 -3.94 4.32
N LEU A 634 -14.99 -3.07 5.20
CA LEU A 634 -14.48 -2.90 6.54
C LEU A 634 -14.82 -4.11 7.42
N ARG A 635 -15.94 -4.80 7.22
CA ARG A 635 -16.22 -6.12 7.84
C ARG A 635 -15.23 -7.18 7.35
N GLU A 636 -14.90 -7.18 6.07
CA GLU A 636 -13.93 -8.09 5.44
C GLU A 636 -12.48 -7.76 5.78
N LEU A 637 -12.21 -6.52 6.20
CA LEU A 637 -10.95 -6.03 6.75
C LEU A 637 -10.92 -6.02 8.30
N GLY A 638 -12.00 -6.45 8.96
CA GLY A 638 -12.05 -6.70 10.41
C GLY A 638 -12.31 -5.46 11.26
N TYR A 639 -12.57 -4.33 10.61
CA TYR A 639 -12.86 -3.05 11.23
C TYR A 639 -14.30 -2.93 11.74
N LEU A 640 -15.26 -3.72 11.21
CA LEU A 640 -16.69 -3.64 11.57
C LEU A 640 -17.29 -5.03 11.89
N ARG A 641 -18.33 -5.05 12.75
CA ARG A 641 -19.02 -6.24 13.27
C ARG A 641 -20.23 -6.63 12.48
#